data_AF-A0A9K3PSK8-F1
#
_entry.id   AF-A0A9K3PSK8-F1
#
_cell.length_a   1.000
_cell.length_b   1.000
_cell.length_c   1.000
_cell.angle_alpha   90.00
_cell.angle_beta   90.00
_cell.angle_gamma   90.00
#
_symmetry.space_group_name_H-M   'P 1'
#
loop_
_entity.id
_entity.type
_entity.pdbx_description
1 polymer ?
#
loop_
_entity_poly.entity_id
_entity_poly.type
_entity_poly.pdbx_seq_one_letter_code
_entity_poly.pdbx_strand_id
1 'polypeptide(L)'
;MTKLRFLPSIATLLLLAAVLICNFPYTHATNSVTRSCNNARTLQQEEQVVIRGPPFHTHQELMDAVDVYLDYHYAGETAKQPNITTEYQRILSTYGPLEYWDVGRLDNFANLFNAQRNPLAAVATPNLSQWNVGQNVEIPVYLQDMFLGASLVNFDVSFWKTDLVIHFNGMFENAVSFEGIGLETWNVANGKLFMSMFSGCISLHQDLDLSSWQLRSAERLDAMFRNSSFGGAKGGDLCTWNNYLRTIVTVKDMFLQSKCISMVDPNLAERNDPNAELSICSPCDKSTIAMKPNILLIVADQMRFDMIRHVQDELEHYADVYKIQTPNLDRLLQSGAYFRNAYCQCAVCAPARTTLRTGCTIERTGVQHNDLAEEFMNNPFYEERVHELESLDHVLAEKMGYVSEYYGKWHMPQPLIESRDGSRRNVVQYNDFDYSKDEPFYLYDADGRKYKRYLESSSAGPVYFKTGEQMDPFSGYPYTPIQLDARYGMPTNTALTTDGGLPRNRVGQPNVLGMSALDEGFTPSFFTGDITKKAIQRLQQHSDPWFVTASFHSPHPPFVASWKNLEKYWTNQEKLFVPRNLNTDGHMDKSAYDTITEQIPEYGDVEKLQEWTALYYALIEEVDEQVGEILDQVEYDVNNTLVIFTSDHGEMLGAHNRREKNTFYEESSRVPLLISWPGKIPQSTVVDEMASHLDIFATILDYAGGSEHDKSDGTSLRRFIEGGEINSDYEEDVVFAEWDYRKPINKNVEDAMDLIMDRQIDDRPSFLVRHKQYKLMMQKVASTNQMDMMFDIFKDPFEIDNLLSPDVAMVQDDTLIAKAEHLRCLLLHWMERLDGESHYFSDPTANHGGSAGDIPEIRNRQRWKQIGFWVSDSSIDFGRISWNGNAFVRHEHLYMGTRKEQSVEITDIVIEGSDAQYFQISRTNLKLRHNGCARVRVSFMSSEAVWRDKSLDATFVMTVKLGASTTKQRIPLKVPQSHSVPNLDSSSVPSKEKPSSVEEGSQADSIVIDGEATIPTDISPFRGGDMLDESRPELPARIRSANNTKDNP
;
A
#
# COMPACT_ATOMS: atom_id res chain seq x y z
N MET A 1 9.33 36.89 46.04
CA MET A 1 9.58 37.80 47.18
C MET A 1 11.02 38.32 47.08
N THR A 2 11.18 39.66 46.99
CA THR A 2 12.32 40.53 47.41
C THR A 2 13.74 40.33 46.82
N LYS A 3 14.18 41.21 45.87
CA LYS A 3 15.14 42.38 45.97
C LYS A 3 16.63 41.98 46.21
N LEU A 4 17.69 42.48 45.57
CA LEU A 4 18.17 43.84 45.17
C LEU A 4 19.32 43.72 44.10
N ARG A 5 19.36 44.53 43.02
CA ARG A 5 20.23 45.72 42.72
C ARG A 5 21.76 45.59 42.89
N PHE A 6 22.54 45.87 41.81
CA PHE A 6 23.53 46.97 41.66
C PHE A 6 24.21 46.96 40.25
N LEU A 7 24.31 48.15 39.63
CA LEU A 7 25.20 48.58 38.52
C LEU A 7 26.13 49.67 39.12
N PRO A 8 27.18 50.22 38.44
CA PRO A 8 27.95 49.82 37.26
C PRO A 8 29.50 49.97 37.47
N SER A 9 30.34 49.55 36.51
CA SER A 9 31.51 50.30 35.95
C SER A 9 32.54 49.39 35.27
N ILE A 10 33.27 49.96 34.29
CA ILE A 10 34.30 49.38 33.39
C ILE A 10 33.76 48.95 32.01
N ALA A 11 33.40 49.94 31.18
CA ALA A 11 33.43 49.80 29.71
C ALA A 11 33.64 51.15 29.00
N THR A 12 34.37 52.09 29.63
CA THR A 12 34.61 53.45 29.11
C THR A 12 36.07 53.65 28.64
N LEU A 13 36.70 52.62 28.03
CA LEU A 13 38.12 52.74 27.64
C LEU A 13 38.52 52.09 26.30
N LEU A 14 37.59 51.63 25.46
CA LEU A 14 37.92 50.98 24.18
C LEU A 14 37.16 51.51 22.94
N LEU A 15 36.64 52.75 23.00
CA LEU A 15 35.87 53.35 21.89
C LEU A 15 36.48 54.64 21.32
N LEU A 16 37.81 54.77 21.42
CA LEU A 16 38.56 55.95 20.96
C LEU A 16 39.65 55.66 19.91
N ALA A 17 39.61 54.50 19.24
CA ALA A 17 40.63 54.11 18.27
C ALA A 17 40.14 53.74 16.85
N ALA A 18 38.84 53.79 16.54
CA ALA A 18 38.31 53.29 15.26
C ALA A 18 37.56 54.34 14.41
N VAL A 19 37.96 55.62 14.46
CA VAL A 19 37.35 56.71 13.66
C VAL A 19 38.29 57.26 12.57
N LEU A 20 39.38 56.56 12.24
CA LEU A 20 40.26 57.01 11.16
C LEU A 20 40.54 55.86 10.20
N ILE A 21 40.28 56.16 8.92
CA ILE A 21 40.55 55.38 7.70
C ILE A 21 39.35 54.57 7.21
N CYS A 22 38.55 55.16 6.31
CA CYS A 22 38.15 54.55 5.02
C CYS A 22 37.39 55.58 4.16
N ASN A 23 38.11 56.29 3.30
CA ASN A 23 37.59 56.94 2.10
C ASN A 23 37.78 55.97 0.90
N PHE A 24 36.72 55.74 0.09
CA PHE A 24 36.58 55.33 -1.34
C PHE A 24 37.78 54.70 -2.15
N PRO A 25 37.57 54.06 -3.34
CA PRO A 25 36.55 53.12 -3.84
C PRO A 25 37.09 51.84 -4.57
N TYR A 26 36.16 50.95 -4.93
CA TYR A 26 36.17 49.82 -5.88
C TYR A 26 37.22 49.77 -7.02
N THR A 27 37.73 48.56 -7.34
CA THR A 27 37.94 48.08 -8.73
C THR A 27 38.02 46.53 -8.86
N HIS A 28 37.24 46.02 -9.83
CA HIS A 28 37.38 44.84 -10.72
C HIS A 28 37.92 43.45 -10.28
N ALA A 29 37.01 42.48 -10.38
CA ALA A 29 37.02 41.34 -11.33
C ALA A 29 37.81 40.02 -11.06
N THR A 30 37.06 38.93 -11.24
CA THR A 30 37.39 37.56 -11.73
C THR A 30 37.87 36.44 -10.80
N ASN A 31 37.05 35.38 -10.83
CA ASN A 31 37.35 33.95 -10.96
C ASN A 31 37.76 33.06 -9.77
N SER A 32 37.13 31.88 -9.80
CA SER A 32 37.46 30.59 -9.17
C SER A 32 36.94 30.34 -7.75
N VAL A 33 35.71 29.81 -7.72
CA VAL A 33 35.25 28.90 -6.67
C VAL A 33 35.92 27.55 -6.88
N THR A 34 36.68 27.06 -5.90
CA THR A 34 36.56 25.68 -5.39
C THR A 34 37.43 25.45 -4.15
N ARG A 35 36.80 24.83 -3.15
CA ARG A 35 37.38 24.09 -2.01
C ARG A 35 38.16 24.89 -0.96
N SER A 36 37.45 25.26 0.10
CA SER A 36 37.75 24.85 1.49
C SER A 36 37.02 25.79 2.43
N CYS A 37 36.06 25.27 3.22
CA CYS A 37 35.77 25.67 4.60
C CYS A 37 34.40 25.12 5.04
N ASN A 38 34.30 23.80 5.20
CA ASN A 38 33.45 23.24 6.25
C ASN A 38 34.26 23.34 7.54
N ASN A 39 33.97 24.36 8.36
CA ASN A 39 34.17 24.44 9.82
C ASN A 39 34.31 25.90 10.28
N ALA A 40 33.20 26.64 10.36
CA ALA A 40 33.04 27.79 11.25
C ALA A 40 31.60 28.35 11.14
N ARG A 41 30.62 27.69 11.77
CA ARG A 41 29.34 28.33 12.11
C ARG A 41 28.98 28.01 13.55
N THR A 42 29.67 28.68 14.45
CA THR A 42 29.20 28.97 15.81
C THR A 42 30.10 30.08 16.30
N LEU A 43 29.63 31.33 16.18
CA LEU A 43 29.95 32.48 17.02
C LEU A 43 29.25 33.75 16.46
N GLN A 44 28.29 34.24 17.26
CA GLN A 44 27.90 35.64 17.44
C GLN A 44 27.30 36.42 16.26
N GLN A 45 25.97 36.42 16.17
CA GLN A 45 25.21 37.61 15.79
C GLN A 45 25.19 38.56 17.00
N GLU A 46 25.91 39.68 16.90
CA GLU A 46 25.55 40.87 17.68
C GLU A 46 24.35 41.52 16.96
N GLU A 47 23.18 41.51 17.60
CA GLU A 47 22.04 42.31 17.17
C GLU A 47 22.41 43.80 17.25
N GLN A 48 22.62 44.45 16.11
CA GLN A 48 22.47 45.90 16.06
C GLN A 48 21.00 46.23 16.32
N VAL A 49 20.72 46.89 17.45
CA VAL A 49 19.40 47.48 17.72
C VAL A 49 19.18 48.62 16.72
N VAL A 50 18.51 48.32 15.61
CA VAL A 50 18.03 49.32 14.65
C VAL A 50 16.90 50.09 15.33
N ILE A 51 17.14 51.36 15.68
CA ILE A 51 16.11 52.25 16.24
C ILE A 51 15.21 52.70 15.07
N ARG A 52 14.02 52.09 14.94
CA ARG A 52 12.99 52.54 13.99
C ARG A 52 12.39 53.87 14.47
N GLY A 53 12.02 54.74 13.53
CA GLY A 53 11.23 55.94 13.81
C GLY A 53 9.83 55.61 14.35
N PRO A 54 9.01 56.62 14.75
CA PRO A 54 7.62 56.38 15.13
C PRO A 54 6.84 55.74 13.97
N PRO A 55 5.82 54.92 14.27
CA PRO A 55 5.03 54.25 13.24
C PRO A 55 4.18 55.24 12.46
N PHE A 56 3.97 54.96 11.17
CA PHE A 56 2.94 55.62 10.38
C PHE A 56 1.54 55.20 10.88
N HIS A 57 0.60 56.15 10.89
CA HIS A 57 -0.75 55.93 11.41
C HIS A 57 -1.81 55.85 10.31
N THR A 58 -1.56 56.45 9.15
CA THR A 58 -2.51 56.44 8.03
C THR A 58 -1.80 56.20 6.71
N HIS A 59 -2.54 55.62 5.75
CA HIS A 59 -2.09 55.48 4.37
C HIS A 59 -1.64 56.81 3.75
N GLN A 60 -2.40 57.90 4.00
CA GLN A 60 -2.08 59.22 3.44
C GLN A 60 -0.77 59.78 3.98
N GLU A 61 -0.49 59.60 5.26
CA GLU A 61 0.76 60.04 5.89
C GLU A 61 1.98 59.34 5.26
N LEU A 62 1.87 58.03 5.02
CA LEU A 62 2.92 57.26 4.34
C LEU A 62 3.06 57.68 2.87
N MET A 63 1.94 57.86 2.16
CA MET A 63 1.91 58.33 0.77
C MET A 63 2.63 59.67 0.59
N ASP A 64 2.29 60.67 1.42
CA ASP A 64 2.90 62.00 1.36
C ASP A 64 4.41 61.92 1.63
N ALA A 65 4.84 61.06 2.58
CA ALA A 65 6.25 60.86 2.88
C ALA A 65 7.00 60.17 1.73
N VAL A 66 6.40 59.17 1.08
CA VAL A 66 6.95 58.51 -0.11
C VAL A 66 7.10 59.50 -1.27
N ASP A 67 6.11 60.34 -1.52
CA ASP A 67 6.18 61.35 -2.61
C ASP A 67 7.33 62.33 -2.40
N VAL A 68 7.47 62.87 -1.18
CA VAL A 68 8.60 63.76 -0.86
C VAL A 68 9.94 63.03 -0.97
N TYR A 69 10.01 61.76 -0.56
CA TYR A 69 11.22 60.95 -0.74
C TYR A 69 11.56 60.81 -2.22
N LEU A 70 10.59 60.48 -3.08
CA LEU A 70 10.78 60.31 -4.51
C LEU A 70 11.22 61.62 -5.18
N ASP A 71 10.54 62.72 -4.87
CA ASP A 71 10.86 64.06 -5.37
C ASP A 71 12.27 64.50 -4.94
N TYR A 72 12.69 64.15 -3.72
CA TYR A 72 14.01 64.53 -3.23
C TYR A 72 15.16 63.71 -3.85
N HIS A 73 14.97 62.39 -3.98
CA HIS A 73 16.04 61.48 -4.44
C HIS A 73 16.12 61.34 -5.96
N TYR A 74 15.00 61.42 -6.66
CA TYR A 74 14.92 61.05 -8.08
C TYR A 74 14.50 62.19 -9.00
N ALA A 75 14.02 63.33 -8.49
CA ALA A 75 13.83 64.50 -9.34
C ALA A 75 15.18 65.13 -9.73
N GLY A 76 15.31 65.57 -10.98
CA GLY A 76 16.52 66.25 -11.47
C GLY A 76 16.83 67.55 -10.69
N GLU A 77 18.07 68.04 -10.74
CA GLU A 77 18.53 69.21 -9.95
C GLU A 77 17.65 70.46 -10.12
N THR A 78 16.98 70.63 -11.26
CA THR A 78 16.06 71.74 -11.55
C THR A 78 14.68 71.62 -10.88
N ALA A 79 14.33 70.46 -10.31
CA ALA A 79 13.05 70.19 -9.66
C ALA A 79 13.12 70.17 -8.11
N LYS A 80 14.33 70.19 -7.52
CA LYS A 80 14.52 70.26 -6.06
C LYS A 80 14.24 71.67 -5.54
N GLN A 81 12.95 71.98 -5.33
CA GLN A 81 12.56 73.23 -4.70
C GLN A 81 12.95 73.24 -3.19
N PRO A 82 13.25 74.41 -2.58
CA PRO A 82 13.69 74.50 -1.18
C PRO A 82 12.70 73.92 -0.16
N ASN A 83 11.41 73.97 -0.46
CA ASN A 83 10.33 73.35 0.32
C ASN A 83 10.47 71.82 0.37
N ILE A 84 10.77 71.14 -0.75
CA ILE A 84 10.95 69.68 -0.81
C ILE A 84 12.17 69.26 0.03
N THR A 85 13.27 70.01 -0.05
CA THR A 85 14.47 69.72 0.77
C THR A 85 14.17 69.86 2.26
N THR A 86 13.44 70.91 2.65
CA THR A 86 13.04 71.14 4.05
C THR A 86 12.13 70.01 4.54
N GLU A 87 11.17 69.62 3.72
CA GLU A 87 10.20 68.57 4.04
C GLU A 87 10.86 67.18 4.12
N TYR A 88 11.79 66.87 3.21
CA TYR A 88 12.60 65.66 3.27
C TYR A 88 13.44 65.58 4.56
N GLN A 89 14.07 66.69 4.97
CA GLN A 89 14.82 66.73 6.23
C GLN A 89 13.90 66.52 7.44
N ARG A 90 12.66 67.04 7.39
CA ARG A 90 11.64 66.77 8.42
C ARG A 90 11.32 65.27 8.49
N ILE A 91 11.03 64.63 7.36
CA ILE A 91 10.75 63.20 7.27
C ILE A 91 11.93 62.37 7.78
N LEU A 92 13.15 62.67 7.33
CA LEU A 92 14.36 61.98 7.76
C LEU A 92 14.60 62.10 9.27
N SER A 93 14.32 63.27 9.86
CA SER A 93 14.46 63.48 11.30
C SER A 93 13.37 62.78 12.12
N THR A 94 12.18 62.61 11.57
CA THR A 94 11.04 61.98 12.25
C THR A 94 11.10 60.46 12.12
N TYR A 95 11.10 59.93 10.89
CA TYR A 95 10.93 58.50 10.61
C TYR A 95 12.25 57.77 10.34
N GLY A 96 13.34 58.52 10.13
CA GLY A 96 14.63 57.96 9.75
C GLY A 96 14.74 57.64 8.25
N PRO A 97 15.79 56.89 7.86
CA PRO A 97 15.96 56.40 6.49
C PRO A 97 14.80 55.50 6.05
N LEU A 98 14.45 55.56 4.75
CA LEU A 98 13.33 54.82 4.15
C LEU A 98 13.32 53.33 4.53
N GLU A 99 14.48 52.68 4.52
CA GLU A 99 14.63 51.26 4.82
C GLU A 99 14.15 50.88 6.24
N TYR A 100 14.11 51.82 7.19
CA TYR A 100 13.74 51.58 8.58
C TYR A 100 12.38 52.15 8.99
N TRP A 101 11.59 52.62 8.03
CA TRP A 101 10.25 53.12 8.31
C TRP A 101 9.36 52.03 8.91
N ASP A 102 8.72 52.33 10.05
CA ASP A 102 7.79 51.40 10.70
C ASP A 102 6.39 51.52 10.07
N VAL A 103 6.13 50.63 9.12
CA VAL A 103 4.88 50.53 8.37
C VAL A 103 3.96 49.43 8.88
N GLY A 104 4.36 48.69 9.92
CA GLY A 104 3.68 47.44 10.33
C GLY A 104 2.25 47.62 10.79
N ARG A 105 1.87 48.82 11.23
CA ARG A 105 0.51 49.12 11.72
C ARG A 105 -0.49 49.48 10.63
N LEU A 106 -0.05 49.59 9.38
CA LEU A 106 -0.91 49.97 8.26
C LEU A 106 -1.53 48.73 7.63
N ASP A 107 -2.78 48.87 7.21
CA ASP A 107 -3.54 47.88 6.45
C ASP A 107 -3.60 48.22 4.95
N ASN A 108 -3.28 49.45 4.54
CA ASN A 108 -3.38 49.89 3.16
C ASN A 108 -2.07 50.49 2.63
N PHE A 109 -1.51 49.85 1.60
CA PHE A 109 -0.28 50.22 0.90
C PHE A 109 -0.53 50.54 -0.58
N ALA A 110 -1.80 50.69 -0.97
CA ALA A 110 -2.15 50.77 -2.38
C ALA A 110 -1.53 52.01 -3.05
N ASN A 111 -0.95 51.85 -4.24
CA ASN A 111 -0.41 52.95 -5.06
C ASN A 111 0.80 53.74 -4.50
N LEU A 112 1.49 53.26 -3.45
CA LEU A 112 2.63 53.98 -2.83
C LEU A 112 3.70 54.41 -3.85
N PHE A 113 4.20 53.45 -4.63
CA PHE A 113 5.22 53.63 -5.67
C PHE A 113 4.65 53.43 -7.07
N ASN A 114 3.40 53.84 -7.30
CA ASN A 114 2.75 53.73 -8.61
C ASN A 114 3.27 54.81 -9.57
N ALA A 115 3.93 54.39 -10.65
CA ALA A 115 4.52 55.26 -11.67
C ALA A 115 3.49 56.06 -12.49
N GLN A 116 2.23 55.60 -12.54
CA GLN A 116 1.14 56.37 -13.16
C GLN A 116 0.71 57.56 -12.29
N ARG A 117 0.89 57.45 -10.96
CA ARG A 117 0.60 58.52 -10.00
C ARG A 117 1.79 59.47 -9.86
N ASN A 118 2.97 58.92 -9.65
CA ASN A 118 4.22 59.66 -9.52
C ASN A 118 5.26 59.12 -10.52
N PRO A 119 5.50 59.79 -11.65
CA PRO A 119 6.40 59.31 -12.71
C PRO A 119 7.85 59.04 -12.23
N LEU A 120 8.27 59.61 -11.10
CA LEU A 120 9.59 59.34 -10.53
C LEU A 120 9.73 57.91 -10.00
N ALA A 121 8.62 57.23 -9.68
CA ALA A 121 8.66 55.83 -9.29
C ALA A 121 9.16 54.90 -10.41
N ALA A 122 9.01 55.29 -11.68
CA ALA A 122 9.53 54.54 -12.83
C ALA A 122 11.07 54.48 -12.88
N VAL A 123 11.75 55.38 -12.17
CA VAL A 123 13.23 55.44 -12.09
C VAL A 123 13.75 55.23 -10.67
N ALA A 124 12.85 54.97 -9.70
CA ALA A 124 13.20 54.81 -8.30
C ALA A 124 13.59 53.37 -7.97
N THR A 125 14.69 53.18 -7.25
CA THR A 125 15.17 51.87 -6.79
C THR A 125 15.27 51.81 -5.25
N PRO A 126 14.14 51.94 -4.50
CA PRO A 126 14.18 51.93 -3.05
C PRO A 126 14.49 50.53 -2.49
N ASN A 127 15.30 50.44 -1.43
CA ASN A 127 15.45 49.21 -0.65
C ASN A 127 14.41 49.19 0.48
N LEU A 128 13.43 48.30 0.37
CA LEU A 128 12.36 48.11 1.37
C LEU A 128 12.42 46.71 2.01
N SER A 129 13.54 45.98 1.88
CA SER A 129 13.64 44.59 2.36
C SER A 129 13.46 44.45 3.88
N GLN A 130 13.66 45.55 4.62
CA GLN A 130 13.47 45.63 6.07
C GLN A 130 12.07 46.10 6.49
N TRP A 131 11.21 46.45 5.54
CA TRP A 131 9.82 46.77 5.83
C TRP A 131 9.09 45.53 6.32
N ASN A 132 8.20 45.73 7.29
CA ASN A 132 7.34 44.65 7.77
C ASN A 132 5.89 44.97 7.45
N VAL A 133 5.44 44.51 6.29
CA VAL A 133 4.04 44.61 5.88
C VAL A 133 3.21 43.70 6.77
N GLY A 134 2.12 44.21 7.38
CA GLY A 134 1.14 43.39 8.12
C GLY A 134 1.51 43.00 9.57
N GLN A 135 2.65 43.40 10.11
CA GLN A 135 3.00 43.09 11.50
C GLN A 135 2.28 43.99 12.52
N ASN A 136 1.43 43.38 13.35
CA ASN A 136 0.58 44.02 14.38
C ASN A 136 -0.73 44.63 13.82
N VAL A 137 -1.27 44.04 12.76
CA VAL A 137 -2.60 44.33 12.23
C VAL A 137 -3.48 43.10 12.47
N GLU A 138 -4.73 43.29 12.88
CA GLU A 138 -5.73 42.20 13.04
C GLU A 138 -6.78 42.21 11.91
N ILE A 139 -6.60 43.08 10.92
CA ILE A 139 -7.49 43.33 9.80
C ILE A 139 -6.78 43.05 8.46
N PRO A 140 -7.53 42.81 7.36
CA PRO A 140 -6.94 42.48 6.06
C PRO A 140 -6.05 43.60 5.49
N VAL A 141 -4.96 43.21 4.84
CA VAL A 141 -3.98 44.13 4.24
C VAL A 141 -4.16 44.22 2.71
N TYR A 142 -4.00 45.43 2.16
CA TYR A 142 -4.17 45.77 0.75
C TYR A 142 -2.87 46.26 0.13
N LEU A 143 -2.34 45.54 -0.88
CA LEU A 143 -1.12 45.88 -1.62
C LEU A 143 -1.37 46.27 -3.08
N GLN A 144 -2.63 46.57 -3.42
CA GLN A 144 -3.07 46.89 -4.77
C GLN A 144 -2.18 47.95 -5.44
N ASP A 145 -1.70 47.67 -6.65
CA ASP A 145 -0.98 48.62 -7.52
C ASP A 145 0.23 49.32 -6.85
N MET A 146 0.77 48.76 -5.76
CA MET A 146 1.78 49.42 -4.93
C MET A 146 3.02 49.82 -5.73
N PHE A 147 3.44 49.02 -6.70
CA PHE A 147 4.62 49.22 -7.54
C PHE A 147 4.30 49.22 -9.04
N LEU A 148 3.07 49.56 -9.42
CA LEU A 148 2.66 49.59 -10.82
C LEU A 148 3.59 50.51 -11.65
N GLY A 149 4.33 49.92 -12.59
CA GLY A 149 5.29 50.59 -13.48
C GLY A 149 6.61 51.04 -12.83
N ALA A 150 6.92 50.60 -11.61
CA ALA A 150 8.13 50.99 -10.89
C ALA A 150 9.38 50.19 -11.32
N SER A 151 10.58 50.78 -11.19
CA SER A 151 11.84 50.08 -11.51
C SER A 151 12.51 49.49 -10.26
N LEU A 152 12.15 48.28 -9.87
CA LEU A 152 12.66 47.61 -8.65
C LEU A 152 13.90 46.73 -8.92
N VAL A 153 15.11 47.23 -8.68
CA VAL A 153 16.37 46.46 -8.82
C VAL A 153 16.90 46.03 -7.44
N ASN A 154 17.33 44.78 -7.26
CA ASN A 154 17.92 44.24 -6.02
C ASN A 154 17.01 44.33 -4.77
N PHE A 155 15.75 43.93 -4.93
CA PHE A 155 14.73 44.07 -3.91
C PHE A 155 14.27 42.69 -3.39
N ASP A 156 14.78 42.27 -2.22
CA ASP A 156 14.41 41.03 -1.54
C ASP A 156 13.17 41.25 -0.65
N VAL A 157 12.11 40.47 -0.86
CA VAL A 157 10.84 40.58 -0.12
C VAL A 157 10.61 39.45 0.88
N SER A 158 11.62 38.62 1.14
CA SER A 158 11.49 37.42 1.97
C SER A 158 11.10 37.68 3.43
N PHE A 159 11.35 38.90 3.94
CA PHE A 159 11.01 39.31 5.31
C PHE A 159 9.59 39.86 5.48
N TRP A 160 8.84 40.02 4.39
CA TRP A 160 7.49 40.57 4.45
C TRP A 160 6.50 39.53 4.99
N LYS A 161 5.62 39.93 5.92
CA LYS A 161 4.57 39.07 6.44
C LYS A 161 3.28 39.23 5.64
N THR A 162 3.00 38.28 4.76
CA THR A 162 1.88 38.38 3.82
C THR A 162 0.63 37.61 4.23
N ASP A 163 0.63 36.98 5.42
CA ASP A 163 -0.44 36.10 5.88
C ASP A 163 -1.80 36.81 6.04
N LEU A 164 -1.83 38.13 6.22
CA LEU A 164 -3.07 38.92 6.29
C LEU A 164 -3.40 39.68 4.99
N VAL A 165 -2.58 39.55 3.94
CA VAL A 165 -2.79 40.28 2.68
C VAL A 165 -3.89 39.59 1.87
N ILE A 166 -4.88 40.37 1.44
CA ILE A 166 -6.01 39.86 0.65
C ILE A 166 -6.02 40.37 -0.79
N HIS A 167 -5.43 41.55 -1.07
CA HIS A 167 -5.40 42.16 -2.41
C HIS A 167 -3.95 42.36 -2.86
N PHE A 168 -3.52 41.57 -3.85
CA PHE A 168 -2.23 41.65 -4.54
C PHE A 168 -2.36 42.19 -5.98
N ASN A 169 -3.57 42.53 -6.43
CA ASN A 169 -3.84 42.89 -7.82
C ASN A 169 -2.99 44.08 -8.28
N GLY A 170 -2.36 43.93 -9.44
CA GLY A 170 -1.49 44.93 -10.07
C GLY A 170 -0.26 45.33 -9.26
N MET A 171 0.04 44.66 -8.14
CA MET A 171 1.08 45.09 -7.19
C MET A 171 2.43 45.36 -7.86
N PHE A 172 2.86 44.53 -8.81
CA PHE A 172 4.11 44.67 -9.56
C PHE A 172 3.87 44.82 -11.07
N GLU A 173 2.67 45.16 -11.51
CA GLU A 173 2.37 45.24 -12.95
C GLU A 173 3.31 46.24 -13.64
N ASN A 174 3.90 45.84 -14.77
CA ASN A 174 4.94 46.55 -15.52
C ASN A 174 6.19 46.96 -14.70
N ALA A 175 6.48 46.29 -13.59
CA ALA A 175 7.73 46.46 -12.86
C ALA A 175 8.89 45.76 -13.59
N VAL A 176 9.35 46.34 -14.71
CA VAL A 176 10.21 45.68 -15.70
C VAL A 176 11.54 45.15 -15.15
N SER A 177 12.04 45.71 -14.04
CA SER A 177 13.32 45.34 -13.42
C SER A 177 13.19 44.36 -12.25
N PHE A 178 11.96 44.02 -11.82
CA PHE A 178 11.72 43.20 -10.64
C PHE A 178 12.02 41.73 -10.91
N GLU A 179 12.92 41.13 -10.13
CA GLU A 179 13.38 39.74 -10.30
C GLU A 179 12.61 38.71 -9.45
N GLY A 180 11.86 39.14 -8.43
CA GLY A 180 11.04 38.24 -7.61
C GLY A 180 11.76 37.55 -6.44
N ILE A 181 12.93 38.05 -6.01
CA ILE A 181 13.72 37.47 -4.92
C ILE A 181 12.92 37.44 -3.62
N GLY A 182 12.73 36.25 -3.03
CA GLY A 182 12.07 36.06 -1.74
C GLY A 182 10.56 35.87 -1.79
N LEU A 183 9.93 35.88 -2.99
CA LEU A 183 8.50 35.61 -3.13
C LEU A 183 8.11 34.19 -2.68
N GLU A 184 9.02 33.23 -2.78
CA GLU A 184 8.83 31.84 -2.38
C GLU A 184 8.56 31.65 -0.88
N THR A 185 8.89 32.64 -0.04
CA THR A 185 8.67 32.58 1.42
C THR A 185 7.30 33.11 1.85
N TRP A 186 6.55 33.71 0.92
CA TRP A 186 5.27 34.36 1.23
C TRP A 186 4.18 33.34 1.58
N ASN A 187 3.43 33.64 2.64
CA ASN A 187 2.17 32.97 2.90
C ASN A 187 1.04 33.75 2.22
N VAL A 188 0.42 33.17 1.20
CA VAL A 188 -0.64 33.81 0.40
C VAL A 188 -2.02 33.17 0.60
N ALA A 189 -2.20 32.36 1.65
CA ALA A 189 -3.43 31.59 1.91
C ALA A 189 -4.72 32.43 1.99
N ASN A 190 -4.61 33.66 2.46
CA ASN A 190 -5.73 34.60 2.56
C ASN A 190 -5.88 35.52 1.34
N GLY A 191 -4.96 35.45 0.38
CA GLY A 191 -5.00 36.26 -0.85
C GLY A 191 -6.23 35.93 -1.71
N LYS A 192 -6.99 36.96 -2.09
CA LYS A 192 -8.19 36.85 -2.92
C LYS A 192 -7.97 37.32 -4.35
N LEU A 193 -7.34 38.49 -4.52
CA LEU A 193 -7.19 39.14 -5.82
C LEU A 193 -5.71 39.22 -6.21
N PHE A 194 -5.33 38.52 -7.29
CA PHE A 194 -3.97 38.53 -7.86
C PHE A 194 -3.94 39.02 -9.30
N MET A 195 -5.05 39.59 -9.78
CA MET A 195 -5.20 40.05 -11.16
C MET A 195 -4.03 40.93 -11.59
N SER A 196 -3.41 40.62 -12.72
CA SER A 196 -2.27 41.34 -13.30
C SER A 196 -1.05 41.52 -12.39
N MET A 197 -0.96 40.84 -11.24
CA MET A 197 0.06 41.12 -10.21
C MET A 197 1.49 41.25 -10.75
N PHE A 198 1.88 40.41 -11.70
CA PHE A 198 3.20 40.39 -12.36
C PHE A 198 3.10 40.63 -13.88
N SER A 199 1.98 41.13 -14.37
CA SER A 199 1.77 41.43 -15.80
C SER A 199 2.87 42.38 -16.28
N GLY A 200 3.56 42.07 -17.38
CA GLY A 200 4.64 42.90 -17.94
C GLY A 200 5.97 42.88 -17.16
N CYS A 201 6.14 42.01 -16.15
CA CYS A 201 7.42 41.86 -15.45
C CYS A 201 8.44 41.06 -16.28
N ILE A 202 9.16 41.75 -17.17
CA ILE A 202 10.11 41.10 -18.09
C ILE A 202 11.42 40.62 -17.44
N SER A 203 11.77 41.09 -16.24
CA SER A 203 12.94 40.60 -15.48
C SER A 203 12.59 39.58 -14.40
N LEU A 204 11.29 39.25 -14.22
CA LEU A 204 10.87 38.26 -13.23
C LEU A 204 11.58 36.94 -13.51
N HIS A 205 12.28 36.40 -12.50
CA HIS A 205 13.17 35.26 -12.69
C HIS A 205 12.39 34.08 -13.26
N GLN A 206 12.81 33.61 -14.43
CA GLN A 206 12.07 32.59 -15.17
C GLN A 206 11.94 31.27 -14.37
N ASP A 207 12.94 30.94 -13.55
CA ASP A 207 12.98 29.72 -12.75
C ASP A 207 12.57 29.97 -11.28
N LEU A 208 11.80 31.05 -11.03
CA LEU A 208 11.23 31.31 -9.71
C LEU A 208 10.23 30.20 -9.35
N ASP A 209 10.40 29.59 -8.18
CA ASP A 209 9.53 28.54 -7.66
C ASP A 209 8.47 29.12 -6.72
N LEU A 210 7.22 29.14 -7.18
CA LEU A 210 6.06 29.53 -6.39
C LEU A 210 5.13 28.35 -6.06
N SER A 211 5.58 27.10 -6.26
CA SER A 211 4.78 25.88 -6.06
C SER A 211 4.32 25.69 -4.60
N SER A 212 5.00 26.32 -3.65
CA SER A 212 4.66 26.29 -2.22
C SER A 212 3.46 27.17 -1.84
N TRP A 213 3.02 28.06 -2.73
CA TRP A 213 1.92 28.98 -2.45
C TRP A 213 0.59 28.25 -2.30
N GLN A 214 -0.05 28.41 -1.14
CA GLN A 214 -1.37 27.83 -0.89
C GLN A 214 -2.46 28.84 -1.26
N LEU A 215 -3.12 28.70 -2.42
CA LEU A 215 -4.11 29.69 -2.91
C LEU A 215 -5.54 29.48 -2.38
N ARG A 216 -5.69 29.23 -1.07
CA ARG A 216 -6.96 28.78 -0.46
C ARG A 216 -8.14 29.74 -0.62
N SER A 217 -7.86 31.04 -0.66
CA SER A 217 -8.87 32.11 -0.73
C SER A 217 -8.92 32.80 -2.09
N ALA A 218 -8.17 32.32 -3.10
CA ALA A 218 -8.04 33.00 -4.38
C ALA A 218 -9.39 33.02 -5.13
N GLU A 219 -9.76 34.20 -5.62
CA GLU A 219 -10.98 34.43 -6.40
C GLU A 219 -10.63 34.79 -7.85
N ARG A 220 -9.54 35.55 -8.05
CA ARG A 220 -9.14 36.11 -9.36
C ARG A 220 -7.63 36.06 -9.59
N LEU A 221 -7.20 35.34 -10.62
CA LEU A 221 -5.80 35.19 -11.07
C LEU A 221 -5.59 35.71 -12.51
N ASP A 222 -6.56 36.43 -13.06
CA ASP A 222 -6.54 36.87 -14.46
C ASP A 222 -5.29 37.69 -14.79
N ALA A 223 -4.68 37.41 -15.94
CA ALA A 223 -3.51 38.09 -16.46
C ALA A 223 -2.32 38.18 -15.48
N MET A 224 -2.29 37.39 -14.40
CA MET A 224 -1.31 37.52 -13.31
C MET A 224 0.14 37.54 -13.80
N PHE A 225 0.48 36.73 -14.81
CA PHE A 225 1.83 36.64 -15.40
C PHE A 225 1.87 37.06 -16.87
N ARG A 226 0.83 37.73 -17.38
CA ARG A 226 0.72 38.13 -18.78
C ARG A 226 1.95 38.93 -19.21
N ASN A 227 2.54 38.64 -20.37
CA ASN A 227 3.72 39.35 -20.90
C ASN A 227 4.95 39.37 -19.94
N SER A 228 5.08 38.42 -19.00
CA SER A 228 6.23 38.33 -18.08
C SER A 228 7.27 37.29 -18.54
N SER A 229 8.47 37.30 -17.94
CA SER A 229 9.51 36.27 -18.20
C SER A 229 9.33 34.98 -17.39
N PHE A 230 8.30 34.90 -16.56
CA PHE A 230 8.03 33.78 -15.66
C PHE A 230 7.63 32.48 -16.39
N GLY A 231 7.97 31.32 -15.81
CA GLY A 231 7.61 29.99 -16.32
C GLY A 231 8.68 29.32 -17.18
N GLY A 232 9.96 29.45 -16.80
CA GLY A 232 11.08 28.71 -17.39
C GLY A 232 11.08 27.23 -16.98
N ALA A 233 11.83 26.41 -17.72
CA ALA A 233 11.85 24.94 -17.56
C ALA A 233 12.37 24.44 -16.20
N LYS A 234 12.96 25.30 -15.35
CA LYS A 234 13.40 24.96 -13.99
C LYS A 234 12.58 25.66 -12.89
N GLY A 235 11.48 26.32 -13.25
CA GLY A 235 10.51 26.80 -12.26
C GLY A 235 9.82 25.62 -11.55
N GLY A 236 9.29 25.87 -10.35
CA GLY A 236 8.54 24.85 -9.61
C GLY A 236 7.18 24.53 -10.22
N ASP A 237 6.62 23.38 -9.84
CA ASP A 237 5.33 22.90 -10.36
C ASP A 237 4.15 23.72 -9.80
N LEU A 238 3.51 24.52 -10.66
CA LEU A 238 2.32 25.29 -10.28
C LEU A 238 1.04 24.46 -10.26
N CYS A 239 1.05 23.21 -10.71
CA CYS A 239 -0.12 22.33 -10.58
C CYS A 239 -0.48 22.08 -9.10
N THR A 240 0.49 22.21 -8.19
CA THR A 240 0.25 22.15 -6.73
C THR A 240 -0.81 23.15 -6.26
N TRP A 241 -1.01 24.25 -6.99
CA TRP A 241 -2.01 25.26 -6.66
C TRP A 241 -3.44 24.71 -6.76
N ASN A 242 -3.70 23.75 -7.64
CA ASN A 242 -5.00 23.10 -7.79
C ASN A 242 -5.48 22.47 -6.48
N ASN A 243 -4.57 21.95 -5.64
CA ASN A 243 -4.90 21.34 -4.34
C ASN A 243 -5.50 22.34 -3.33
N TYR A 244 -5.35 23.64 -3.58
CA TYR A 244 -5.79 24.68 -2.66
C TYR A 244 -7.00 25.46 -3.16
N LEU A 245 -7.39 25.39 -4.44
CA LEU A 245 -8.52 26.14 -4.98
C LEU A 245 -9.85 25.51 -4.51
N ARG A 246 -10.66 26.27 -3.76
CA ARG A 246 -11.91 25.76 -3.14
C ARG A 246 -13.21 26.23 -3.83
N THR A 247 -13.13 27.05 -4.88
CA THR A 247 -14.27 27.69 -5.58
C THR A 247 -13.95 28.04 -7.04
N ILE A 248 -14.94 28.53 -7.81
CA ILE A 248 -14.76 29.12 -9.16
C ILE A 248 -13.73 30.26 -9.07
N VAL A 249 -12.56 30.05 -9.66
CA VAL A 249 -11.49 31.06 -9.79
C VAL A 249 -11.39 31.51 -11.23
N THR A 250 -11.34 32.82 -11.48
CA THR A 250 -11.14 33.34 -12.84
C THR A 250 -9.65 33.43 -13.16
N VAL A 251 -9.21 32.79 -14.26
CA VAL A 251 -7.80 32.64 -14.66
C VAL A 251 -7.52 33.17 -16.08
N LYS A 252 -8.38 34.06 -16.58
CA LYS A 252 -8.34 34.51 -17.97
C LYS A 252 -7.00 35.18 -18.29
N ASP A 253 -6.39 34.79 -19.41
CA ASP A 253 -5.12 35.33 -19.90
C ASP A 253 -3.94 35.24 -18.91
N MET A 254 -4.04 34.42 -17.85
CA MET A 254 -3.08 34.38 -16.74
C MET A 254 -1.62 34.27 -17.19
N PHE A 255 -1.34 33.42 -18.18
CA PHE A 255 0.00 33.18 -18.73
C PHE A 255 0.19 33.72 -20.16
N LEU A 256 -0.73 34.52 -20.68
CA LEU A 256 -0.71 34.99 -22.07
C LEU A 256 0.62 35.71 -22.37
N GLN A 257 1.38 35.21 -23.36
CA GLN A 257 2.69 35.74 -23.75
C GLN A 257 3.75 35.73 -22.63
N SER A 258 3.63 34.83 -21.64
CA SER A 258 4.71 34.48 -20.71
C SER A 258 5.58 33.34 -21.24
N LYS A 259 6.65 32.93 -20.51
CA LYS A 259 7.46 31.75 -20.88
C LYS A 259 6.81 30.42 -20.50
N CYS A 260 5.80 30.45 -19.63
CA CYS A 260 4.96 29.29 -19.34
C CYS A 260 4.19 28.91 -20.61
N ILE A 261 4.50 27.75 -21.21
CA ILE A 261 3.85 27.31 -22.45
C ILE A 261 2.38 27.05 -22.16
N SER A 262 1.48 27.87 -22.72
CA SER A 262 0.03 27.63 -22.63
C SER A 262 -0.32 26.34 -23.38
N MET A 263 -0.79 25.31 -22.67
CA MET A 263 -1.43 24.17 -23.30
C MET A 263 -2.91 24.14 -22.96
N VAL A 264 -3.71 24.13 -24.04
CA VAL A 264 -5.18 24.09 -24.15
C VAL A 264 -5.92 25.42 -23.87
N ASP A 265 -6.30 26.05 -24.98
CA ASP A 265 -7.34 27.08 -25.22
C ASP A 265 -7.53 28.26 -24.22
N PRO A 266 -7.07 29.49 -24.58
CA PRO A 266 -7.32 30.72 -23.82
C PRO A 266 -8.80 31.14 -23.65
N ASN A 267 -9.77 30.41 -24.21
CA ASN A 267 -11.19 30.77 -24.17
C ASN A 267 -12.10 29.81 -23.37
N LEU A 268 -11.58 28.84 -22.62
CA LEU A 268 -12.44 27.87 -21.89
C LEU A 268 -13.03 28.36 -20.56
N ALA A 269 -12.72 29.58 -20.10
CA ALA A 269 -13.22 30.13 -18.83
C ALA A 269 -14.47 31.04 -18.95
N GLU A 270 -15.29 30.88 -19.99
CA GLU A 270 -16.70 31.29 -19.93
C GLU A 270 -17.59 30.05 -20.09
N ARG A 271 -17.74 29.28 -19.00
CA ARG A 271 -18.91 28.44 -18.80
C ARG A 271 -19.49 28.70 -17.42
N ASN A 272 -20.72 29.20 -17.40
CA ASN A 272 -21.63 29.17 -16.26
C ASN A 272 -22.05 27.71 -15.94
N ASP A 273 -21.12 26.75 -16.01
CA ASP A 273 -21.35 25.34 -15.75
C ASP A 273 -20.73 24.98 -14.40
N PRO A 274 -21.55 24.71 -13.36
CA PRO A 274 -21.05 24.33 -12.04
C PRO A 274 -20.31 22.98 -12.00
N ASN A 275 -20.24 22.24 -13.12
CA ASN A 275 -19.61 20.92 -13.23
C ASN A 275 -18.32 20.88 -14.07
N ALA A 276 -17.79 22.03 -14.52
CA ALA A 276 -16.54 22.06 -15.30
C ALA A 276 -15.30 22.10 -14.37
N GLU A 277 -14.41 21.10 -14.47
CA GLU A 277 -13.14 21.08 -13.74
C GLU A 277 -12.24 22.24 -14.17
N LEU A 278 -11.94 23.14 -13.23
CA LEU A 278 -10.95 24.20 -13.38
C LEU A 278 -9.55 23.60 -13.19
N SER A 279 -8.83 23.35 -14.29
CA SER A 279 -7.38 23.09 -14.22
C SER A 279 -6.60 24.32 -14.66
N ILE A 280 -5.72 24.83 -13.80
CA ILE A 280 -4.78 25.91 -14.14
C ILE A 280 -3.69 25.43 -15.12
N CYS A 281 -3.56 24.12 -15.39
CA CYS A 281 -2.46 23.56 -16.18
C CYS A 281 -2.86 22.45 -17.18
N SER A 282 -2.20 22.48 -18.35
CA SER A 282 -1.73 21.27 -19.04
C SER A 282 -0.23 21.45 -19.38
N PRO A 283 0.57 20.38 -19.38
CA PRO A 283 1.86 20.32 -18.64
C PRO A 283 3.13 20.69 -19.44
N CYS A 284 3.92 21.65 -18.97
CA CYS A 284 5.35 21.66 -19.33
C CYS A 284 5.97 20.36 -18.78
N ASP A 285 6.25 19.42 -19.70
CA ASP A 285 6.77 18.06 -19.49
C ASP A 285 5.98 17.16 -18.51
N LYS A 286 5.25 16.20 -19.08
CA LYS A 286 4.74 15.01 -18.38
C LYS A 286 5.87 14.04 -18.00
N SER A 287 6.87 14.50 -17.27
CA SER A 287 7.71 13.62 -16.45
C SER A 287 7.28 13.75 -14.99
N THR A 288 6.16 13.08 -14.68
CA THR A 288 5.84 12.44 -13.39
C THR A 288 5.96 13.26 -12.10
N ILE A 289 4.89 13.98 -11.73
CA ILE A 289 4.41 13.96 -10.34
C ILE A 289 3.24 12.98 -10.32
N ALA A 290 3.42 11.85 -9.65
CA ALA A 290 2.35 10.86 -9.49
C ALA A 290 1.30 11.43 -8.53
N MET A 291 0.06 11.60 -9.01
CA MET A 291 -1.08 11.70 -8.10
C MET A 291 -1.09 10.44 -7.21
N LYS A 292 -1.30 10.62 -5.90
CA LYS A 292 -1.44 9.49 -4.99
C LYS A 292 -2.67 8.68 -5.40
N PRO A 293 -2.55 7.36 -5.58
CA PRO A 293 -3.69 6.56 -5.99
C PRO A 293 -4.73 6.52 -4.88
N ASN A 294 -5.99 6.39 -5.27
CA ASN A 294 -7.01 5.81 -4.41
C ASN A 294 -6.71 4.32 -4.21
N ILE A 295 -7.03 3.79 -3.04
CA ILE A 295 -6.69 2.41 -2.67
C ILE A 295 -7.96 1.70 -2.22
N LEU A 296 -8.31 0.62 -2.91
CA LEU A 296 -9.41 -0.25 -2.57
C LEU A 296 -8.88 -1.63 -2.19
N LEU A 297 -9.02 -2.01 -0.93
CA LEU A 297 -8.69 -3.35 -0.43
C LEU A 297 -9.96 -4.15 -0.21
N ILE A 298 -10.13 -5.23 -0.95
CA ILE A 298 -11.25 -6.16 -0.84
C ILE A 298 -10.76 -7.44 -0.15
N VAL A 299 -11.43 -7.84 0.92
CA VAL A 299 -11.12 -9.06 1.68
C VAL A 299 -12.36 -9.92 1.80
N ALA A 300 -12.30 -11.17 1.34
CA ALA A 300 -13.35 -12.17 1.55
C ALA A 300 -12.90 -13.16 2.63
N ASP A 301 -13.64 -13.31 3.72
CA ASP A 301 -13.22 -14.17 4.84
C ASP A 301 -13.36 -15.66 4.48
N GLN A 302 -12.37 -16.48 4.82
CA GLN A 302 -12.46 -17.95 4.66
C GLN A 302 -12.63 -18.41 3.19
N MET A 303 -12.08 -17.67 2.23
CA MET A 303 -12.12 -17.98 0.80
C MET A 303 -10.84 -18.70 0.35
N ARG A 304 -10.97 -19.93 -0.15
CA ARG A 304 -9.83 -20.69 -0.69
C ARG A 304 -9.29 -20.08 -1.98
N PHE A 305 -8.00 -20.28 -2.25
CA PHE A 305 -7.32 -19.82 -3.47
C PHE A 305 -7.90 -20.36 -4.78
N ASP A 306 -8.49 -21.56 -4.75
CA ASP A 306 -9.03 -22.30 -5.90
C ASP A 306 -10.51 -21.98 -6.18
N MET A 307 -11.03 -20.90 -5.58
CA MET A 307 -12.43 -20.46 -5.71
C MET A 307 -12.61 -19.29 -6.68
N ILE A 308 -11.75 -19.22 -7.68
CA ILE A 308 -11.85 -18.30 -8.82
C ILE A 308 -11.94 -19.15 -10.08
N ARG A 309 -12.89 -18.84 -10.96
CA ARG A 309 -13.15 -19.64 -12.16
C ARG A 309 -11.90 -19.77 -13.03
N HIS A 310 -11.18 -18.68 -13.30
CA HIS A 310 -9.91 -18.74 -14.03
C HIS A 310 -8.91 -19.72 -13.38
N VAL A 311 -8.78 -19.70 -12.05
CA VAL A 311 -7.88 -20.61 -11.32
C VAL A 311 -8.36 -22.07 -11.43
N GLN A 312 -9.66 -22.33 -11.35
CA GLN A 312 -10.22 -23.68 -11.60
C GLN A 312 -10.00 -24.15 -13.04
N ASP A 313 -9.87 -23.23 -14.00
CA ASP A 313 -9.54 -23.60 -15.38
C ASP A 313 -8.05 -23.99 -15.55
N GLU A 314 -7.15 -23.47 -14.70
CA GLU A 314 -5.72 -23.86 -14.69
C GLU A 314 -5.45 -25.20 -14.00
N LEU A 315 -6.30 -25.59 -13.05
CA LEU A 315 -6.09 -26.76 -12.19
C LEU A 315 -6.74 -28.02 -12.80
N GLU A 316 -5.91 -28.99 -13.18
CA GLU A 316 -6.36 -30.24 -13.84
C GLU A 316 -7.46 -30.98 -13.07
N HIS A 317 -7.45 -30.93 -11.74
CA HIS A 317 -8.44 -31.63 -10.92
C HIS A 317 -9.85 -31.02 -10.95
N TYR A 318 -10.01 -29.85 -11.57
CA TYR A 318 -11.31 -29.24 -11.85
C TYR A 318 -11.80 -29.49 -13.29
N ALA A 319 -11.07 -30.23 -14.13
CA ALA A 319 -11.39 -30.38 -15.56
C ALA A 319 -12.82 -30.91 -15.82
N ASP A 320 -13.29 -31.86 -15.00
CA ASP A 320 -14.55 -32.59 -15.20
C ASP A 320 -15.65 -32.23 -14.18
N VAL A 321 -15.51 -31.13 -13.44
CA VAL A 321 -16.50 -30.70 -12.43
C VAL A 321 -17.29 -29.47 -12.88
N TYR A 322 -18.46 -29.28 -12.28
CA TYR A 322 -19.23 -28.05 -12.45
C TYR A 322 -18.56 -26.92 -11.66
N LYS A 323 -17.99 -25.95 -12.39
CA LYS A 323 -17.13 -24.91 -11.84
C LYS A 323 -17.91 -23.73 -11.29
N ILE A 324 -17.30 -23.03 -10.34
CA ILE A 324 -17.80 -21.74 -9.84
C ILE A 324 -17.82 -20.71 -10.99
N GLN A 325 -18.67 -19.69 -10.90
CA GLN A 325 -18.60 -18.53 -11.79
C GLN A 325 -18.15 -17.31 -10.99
N THR A 326 -17.09 -16.65 -11.44
CA THR A 326 -16.55 -15.44 -10.80
C THR A 326 -16.12 -14.42 -11.87
N PRO A 327 -17.04 -13.95 -12.72
CA PRO A 327 -16.70 -13.09 -13.85
C PRO A 327 -16.03 -11.77 -13.41
N ASN A 328 -16.32 -11.25 -12.22
CA ASN A 328 -15.74 -9.98 -11.76
C ASN A 328 -14.34 -10.15 -11.19
N LEU A 329 -14.06 -11.26 -10.50
CA LEU A 329 -12.71 -11.63 -10.10
C LEU A 329 -11.86 -12.01 -11.32
N ASP A 330 -12.44 -12.68 -12.31
CA ASP A 330 -11.77 -12.93 -13.60
C ASP A 330 -11.46 -11.62 -14.34
N ARG A 331 -12.37 -10.64 -14.30
CA ARG A 331 -12.14 -9.28 -14.82
C ARG A 331 -11.00 -8.59 -14.08
N LEU A 332 -10.97 -8.65 -12.75
CA LEU A 332 -9.92 -8.06 -11.94
C LEU A 332 -8.55 -8.68 -12.26
N LEU A 333 -8.49 -10.01 -12.35
CA LEU A 333 -7.32 -10.79 -12.77
C LEU A 333 -6.82 -10.36 -14.15
N GLN A 334 -7.71 -10.26 -15.14
CA GLN A 334 -7.35 -9.84 -16.51
C GLN A 334 -6.81 -8.41 -16.56
N SER A 335 -7.33 -7.53 -15.70
CA SER A 335 -6.94 -6.11 -15.67
C SER A 335 -5.61 -5.83 -14.95
N GLY A 336 -5.05 -6.82 -14.23
CA GLY A 336 -3.89 -6.63 -13.37
C GLY A 336 -2.99 -7.86 -13.28
N ALA A 337 -2.50 -8.11 -12.07
CA ALA A 337 -1.67 -9.25 -11.71
C ALA A 337 -2.41 -10.21 -10.77
N TYR A 338 -2.28 -11.52 -11.01
CA TYR A 338 -2.66 -12.53 -10.02
C TYR A 338 -1.47 -13.36 -9.60
N PHE A 339 -1.44 -13.70 -8.31
CA PHE A 339 -0.39 -14.51 -7.72
C PHE A 339 -0.89 -15.95 -7.60
N ARG A 340 -0.16 -16.89 -8.20
CA ARG A 340 -0.46 -18.32 -8.00
C ARG A 340 -0.17 -18.74 -6.56
N ASN A 341 0.85 -18.17 -5.92
CA ASN A 341 1.39 -18.67 -4.66
C ASN A 341 1.33 -17.65 -3.52
N ALA A 342 0.12 -17.20 -3.15
CA ALA A 342 -0.09 -16.28 -2.03
C ALA A 342 -0.59 -16.99 -0.75
N TYR A 343 -0.05 -16.63 0.42
CA TYR A 343 -0.36 -17.28 1.70
C TYR A 343 -0.73 -16.28 2.79
N CYS A 344 -1.66 -16.68 3.65
CA CYS A 344 -1.87 -16.00 4.92
C CYS A 344 -0.75 -16.34 5.91
N GLN A 345 -0.45 -15.42 6.84
CA GLN A 345 0.54 -15.68 7.89
C GLN A 345 0.05 -16.65 8.96
N CYS A 346 -1.26 -16.75 9.17
CA CYS A 346 -1.86 -17.70 10.09
C CYS A 346 -3.27 -18.00 9.60
N ALA A 347 -3.67 -19.27 9.53
CA ALA A 347 -4.98 -19.65 9.05
C ALA A 347 -6.07 -19.51 10.14
N VAL A 348 -6.19 -18.30 10.69
CA VAL A 348 -7.16 -17.87 11.71
C VAL A 348 -7.48 -16.39 11.48
N CYS A 349 -8.76 -16.02 11.58
CA CYS A 349 -9.23 -14.67 11.24
C CYS A 349 -8.43 -13.53 11.90
N ALA A 350 -8.40 -13.42 13.24
CA ALA A 350 -7.80 -12.26 13.89
C ALA A 350 -6.28 -12.14 13.70
N PRO A 351 -5.49 -13.23 13.85
CA PRO A 351 -4.06 -13.22 13.55
C PRO A 351 -3.75 -12.87 12.09
N ALA A 352 -4.48 -13.45 11.13
CA ALA A 352 -4.32 -13.16 9.70
C ALA A 352 -4.60 -11.69 9.39
N ARG A 353 -5.74 -11.17 9.86
CA ARG A 353 -6.17 -9.80 9.62
C ARG A 353 -5.22 -8.79 10.26
N THR A 354 -4.76 -9.06 11.48
CA THR A 354 -3.79 -8.20 12.16
C THR A 354 -2.47 -8.13 11.37
N THR A 355 -2.00 -9.26 10.85
CA THR A 355 -0.83 -9.32 9.95
C THR A 355 -1.07 -8.50 8.69
N LEU A 356 -2.15 -8.79 7.96
CA LEU A 356 -2.52 -8.09 6.72
C LEU A 356 -2.58 -6.58 6.93
N ARG A 357 -3.04 -6.15 8.10
CA ARG A 357 -3.26 -4.74 8.42
C ARG A 357 -2.03 -4.01 8.93
N THR A 358 -1.03 -4.71 9.48
CA THR A 358 0.17 -4.10 10.09
C THR A 358 1.47 -4.43 9.36
N GLY A 359 1.45 -5.41 8.44
CA GLY A 359 2.66 -5.93 7.81
C GLY A 359 3.60 -6.66 8.77
N CYS A 360 3.17 -6.95 10.00
CA CYS A 360 3.99 -7.53 11.06
C CYS A 360 3.69 -9.02 11.28
N THR A 361 4.69 -9.80 11.68
CA THR A 361 4.54 -11.24 11.95
C THR A 361 3.62 -11.54 13.13
N ILE A 362 3.15 -12.79 13.23
CA ILE A 362 2.30 -13.23 14.34
C ILE A 362 2.97 -13.02 15.69
N GLU A 363 4.26 -13.36 15.81
CA GLU A 363 5.00 -13.13 17.05
C GLU A 363 5.12 -11.64 17.37
N ARG A 364 5.43 -10.79 16.38
CA ARG A 364 5.55 -9.34 16.59
C ARG A 364 4.22 -8.70 16.99
N THR A 365 3.11 -9.11 16.35
CA THR A 365 1.78 -8.58 16.65
C THR A 365 1.27 -9.02 18.01
N GLY A 366 1.65 -10.22 18.46
CA GLY A 366 1.13 -10.86 19.66
C GLY A 366 -0.32 -11.38 19.52
N VAL A 367 -1.01 -11.12 18.41
CA VAL A 367 -2.38 -11.59 18.19
C VAL A 367 -2.34 -13.01 17.64
N GLN A 368 -2.33 -13.99 18.55
CA GLN A 368 -2.13 -15.40 18.21
C GLN A 368 -3.44 -16.20 18.05
N HIS A 369 -4.55 -15.68 18.59
CA HIS A 369 -5.87 -16.31 18.58
C HIS A 369 -6.98 -15.27 18.39
N ASN A 370 -8.17 -15.72 17.95
CA ASN A 370 -9.35 -14.85 17.83
C ASN A 370 -9.72 -14.15 19.15
N ASP A 371 -9.62 -14.84 20.28
CA ASP A 371 -9.95 -14.28 21.60
C ASP A 371 -9.11 -13.03 21.93
N LEU A 372 -7.89 -12.95 21.41
CA LEU A 372 -6.99 -11.81 21.62
C LEU A 372 -7.37 -10.58 20.77
N ALA A 373 -8.30 -10.67 19.82
CA ALA A 373 -8.84 -9.49 19.16
C ALA A 373 -9.65 -8.61 20.14
N GLU A 374 -10.29 -9.23 21.13
CA GLU A 374 -11.18 -8.55 22.09
C GLU A 374 -10.60 -8.52 23.50
N GLU A 375 -9.93 -9.59 23.93
CA GLU A 375 -9.41 -9.74 25.29
C GLU A 375 -7.99 -9.17 25.48
N PHE A 376 -7.40 -8.52 24.47
CA PHE A 376 -6.01 -8.00 24.56
C PHE A 376 -5.78 -7.07 25.76
N MET A 377 -6.76 -6.23 26.11
CA MET A 377 -6.67 -5.31 27.28
C MET A 377 -6.59 -6.05 28.62
N ASN A 378 -7.00 -7.32 28.66
CA ASN A 378 -6.93 -8.13 29.88
C ASN A 378 -5.52 -8.68 30.12
N ASN A 379 -4.56 -8.39 29.23
CA ASN A 379 -3.17 -8.79 29.34
C ASN A 379 -2.23 -7.62 28.98
N PRO A 380 -1.57 -6.99 29.98
CA PRO A 380 -0.70 -5.82 29.77
C PRO A 380 0.43 -6.04 28.76
N PHE A 381 0.89 -7.28 28.60
CA PHE A 381 1.94 -7.62 27.63
C PHE A 381 1.44 -7.50 26.18
N TYR A 382 0.21 -7.95 25.91
CA TYR A 382 -0.39 -7.84 24.59
C TYR A 382 -0.88 -6.43 24.29
N GLU A 383 -1.38 -5.74 25.32
CA GLU A 383 -1.75 -4.33 25.24
C GLU A 383 -0.55 -3.49 24.77
N GLU A 384 0.61 -3.59 25.43
CA GLU A 384 1.82 -2.85 25.05
C GLU A 384 2.22 -3.12 23.58
N ARG A 385 2.29 -4.39 23.17
CA ARG A 385 2.64 -4.76 21.79
C ARG A 385 1.68 -4.17 20.76
N VAL A 386 0.37 -4.33 20.96
CA VAL A 386 -0.65 -3.81 20.03
C VAL A 386 -0.58 -2.29 19.94
N HIS A 387 -0.30 -1.59 21.05
CA HIS A 387 -0.16 -0.14 21.04
C HIS A 387 1.10 0.36 20.32
N GLU A 388 2.14 -0.45 20.17
CA GLU A 388 3.34 -0.10 19.40
C GLU A 388 3.17 -0.29 17.88
N LEU A 389 2.17 -1.07 17.44
CA LEU A 389 1.92 -1.33 16.02
C LEU A 389 1.29 -0.12 15.32
N GLU A 390 1.69 0.09 14.07
CA GLU A 390 0.98 0.96 13.14
C GLU A 390 0.30 0.11 12.07
N SER A 391 -1.01 0.29 11.93
CA SER A 391 -1.77 -0.27 10.81
C SER A 391 -1.59 0.55 9.53
N LEU A 392 -2.00 -0.01 8.39
CA LEU A 392 -2.11 0.70 7.11
C LEU A 392 -2.89 2.01 7.27
N ASP A 393 -3.96 2.01 8.08
CA ASP A 393 -4.75 3.22 8.34
C ASP A 393 -3.92 4.33 8.97
N HIS A 394 -3.10 4.01 9.96
CA HIS A 394 -2.24 5.00 10.61
C HIS A 394 -1.26 5.61 9.61
N VAL A 395 -0.59 4.76 8.84
CA VAL A 395 0.43 5.23 7.88
C VAL A 395 -0.23 6.05 6.77
N LEU A 396 -1.30 5.53 6.15
CA LEU A 396 -1.96 6.20 5.05
C LEU A 396 -2.65 7.49 5.50
N ALA A 397 -3.44 7.45 6.58
CA ALA A 397 -4.21 8.62 7.01
C ALA A 397 -3.35 9.69 7.69
N GLU A 398 -2.56 9.32 8.71
CA GLU A 398 -1.86 10.31 9.52
C GLU A 398 -0.57 10.80 8.87
N LYS A 399 0.10 9.96 8.07
CA LYS A 399 1.41 10.31 7.46
C LYS A 399 1.32 10.63 5.98
N MET A 400 0.37 10.05 5.27
CA MET A 400 0.25 10.22 3.82
C MET A 400 -0.98 11.02 3.39
N GLY A 401 -1.85 11.42 4.32
CA GLY A 401 -2.99 12.31 4.05
C GLY A 401 -4.16 11.63 3.33
N TYR A 402 -4.32 10.31 3.50
CA TYR A 402 -5.47 9.59 2.99
C TYR A 402 -6.70 9.75 3.90
N VAL A 403 -7.89 9.73 3.31
CA VAL A 403 -9.13 9.44 4.06
C VAL A 403 -9.29 7.93 4.15
N SER A 404 -9.27 7.37 5.37
CA SER A 404 -9.43 5.92 5.56
C SER A 404 -10.84 5.54 6.03
N GLU A 405 -11.45 4.55 5.38
CA GLU A 405 -12.74 3.97 5.75
C GLU A 405 -12.70 2.43 5.65
N TYR A 406 -13.47 1.75 6.50
CA TYR A 406 -13.45 0.28 6.61
C TYR A 406 -14.86 -0.28 6.77
N TYR A 407 -15.31 -1.12 5.85
CA TYR A 407 -16.67 -1.66 5.84
C TYR A 407 -16.66 -3.19 5.95
N GLY A 408 -17.44 -3.73 6.87
CA GLY A 408 -17.56 -5.18 7.11
C GLY A 408 -16.76 -5.70 8.31
N LYS A 409 -16.30 -6.96 8.24
CA LYS A 409 -15.71 -7.71 9.37
C LYS A 409 -14.37 -7.13 9.80
N TRP A 410 -14.24 -6.64 11.03
CA TRP A 410 -12.99 -6.09 11.57
C TRP A 410 -12.10 -7.20 12.18
N HIS A 411 -12.56 -7.82 13.26
CA HIS A 411 -11.91 -8.95 13.95
C HIS A 411 -10.41 -8.77 14.24
N MET A 412 -10.01 -7.56 14.64
CA MET A 412 -8.65 -7.20 15.05
C MET A 412 -8.73 -6.34 16.34
N PRO A 413 -7.63 -6.17 17.10
CA PRO A 413 -7.62 -5.29 18.26
C PRO A 413 -8.09 -3.86 17.96
N GLN A 414 -8.95 -3.32 18.83
CA GLN A 414 -9.48 -1.97 18.71
C GLN A 414 -8.40 -0.86 18.63
N PRO A 415 -7.24 -0.90 19.31
CA PRO A 415 -6.27 0.19 19.23
C PRO A 415 -5.69 0.42 17.83
N LEU A 416 -5.84 -0.55 16.91
CA LEU A 416 -5.36 -0.42 15.54
C LEU A 416 -6.15 0.58 14.67
N ILE A 417 -7.25 1.13 15.19
CA ILE A 417 -8.04 2.21 14.57
C ILE A 417 -7.94 3.53 15.32
N GLU A 418 -7.25 3.60 16.45
CA GLU A 418 -7.21 4.80 17.31
C GLU A 418 -6.05 5.71 16.89
N SER A 419 -6.32 7.01 16.74
CA SER A 419 -5.31 7.98 16.30
C SER A 419 -4.15 8.14 17.29
N ARG A 420 -2.94 8.30 16.75
CA ARG A 420 -1.70 8.49 17.53
C ARG A 420 -1.38 9.95 17.81
N ASP A 421 -2.20 10.88 17.32
CA ASP A 421 -2.04 12.33 17.50
C ASP A 421 -2.54 12.85 18.87
N GLY A 422 -3.11 11.97 19.71
CA GLY A 422 -3.67 12.31 21.02
C GLY A 422 -5.08 12.95 20.97
N SER A 423 -5.69 13.08 19.80
CA SER A 423 -7.02 13.70 19.59
C SER A 423 -8.21 12.82 20.00
N ARG A 424 -7.97 11.57 20.42
CA ARG A 424 -8.99 10.54 20.72
C ARG A 424 -9.96 10.26 19.56
N ARG A 425 -9.59 10.61 18.33
CA ARG A 425 -10.33 10.25 17.11
C ARG A 425 -9.81 8.92 16.56
N ASN A 426 -10.58 8.30 15.68
CA ASN A 426 -10.15 7.12 14.95
C ASN A 426 -9.48 7.52 13.63
N VAL A 427 -8.47 6.76 13.20
CA VAL A 427 -7.88 6.88 11.84
C VAL A 427 -8.83 6.36 10.76
N VAL A 428 -9.67 5.39 11.12
CA VAL A 428 -10.82 4.97 10.30
C VAL A 428 -11.98 5.91 10.61
N GLN A 429 -12.34 6.75 9.64
CA GLN A 429 -13.33 7.81 9.85
C GLN A 429 -14.75 7.24 9.98
N TYR A 430 -15.13 6.35 9.06
CA TYR A 430 -16.44 5.70 9.05
C TYR A 430 -16.31 4.21 8.77
N ASN A 431 -17.28 3.46 9.27
CA ASN A 431 -17.32 2.01 9.10
C ASN A 431 -18.74 1.42 9.07
N ASP A 432 -19.75 2.27 9.02
CA ASP A 432 -21.16 1.91 8.94
C ASP A 432 -21.99 3.04 8.30
N PHE A 433 -23.26 2.76 8.02
CA PHE A 433 -24.17 3.69 7.33
C PHE A 433 -25.58 3.69 7.97
N ASP A 434 -26.09 4.85 8.35
CA ASP A 434 -27.45 5.00 8.88
C ASP A 434 -28.43 5.19 7.71
N TYR A 435 -29.05 4.10 7.28
CA TYR A 435 -30.01 4.08 6.18
C TYR A 435 -31.27 4.93 6.44
N SER A 436 -31.60 5.21 7.70
CA SER A 436 -32.78 6.02 8.04
C SER A 436 -32.54 7.52 7.84
N LYS A 437 -31.27 7.94 7.87
CA LYS A 437 -30.84 9.34 7.72
C LYS A 437 -29.99 9.59 6.48
N ASP A 438 -29.58 8.53 5.78
CA ASP A 438 -28.68 8.55 4.64
C ASP A 438 -27.33 9.22 4.96
N GLU A 439 -26.74 8.89 6.12
CA GLU A 439 -25.46 9.44 6.58
C GLU A 439 -24.48 8.35 7.05
N PRO A 440 -23.16 8.49 6.77
CA PRO A 440 -22.16 7.59 7.30
C PRO A 440 -21.90 7.85 8.78
N PHE A 441 -21.49 6.80 9.49
CA PHE A 441 -21.04 6.95 10.87
C PHE A 441 -20.02 5.88 11.25
N TYR A 442 -19.53 5.98 12.48
CA TYR A 442 -18.62 5.02 13.06
C TYR A 442 -19.32 4.25 14.20
N LEU A 443 -19.25 2.92 14.14
CA LEU A 443 -19.66 2.00 15.18
C LEU A 443 -18.68 0.83 15.25
N TYR A 444 -18.04 0.62 16.40
CA TYR A 444 -17.24 -0.58 16.59
C TYR A 444 -18.15 -1.82 16.69
N ASP A 445 -17.92 -2.82 15.84
CA ASP A 445 -18.74 -4.03 15.80
C ASP A 445 -17.87 -5.28 15.75
N ALA A 446 -18.00 -6.09 16.79
CA ALA A 446 -17.35 -7.39 16.91
C ALA A 446 -18.29 -8.55 16.51
N ASP A 447 -19.61 -8.32 16.45
CA ASP A 447 -20.62 -9.40 16.51
C ASP A 447 -21.74 -9.32 15.43
N GLY A 448 -21.51 -8.59 14.33
CA GLY A 448 -22.50 -8.44 13.26
C GLY A 448 -23.71 -7.58 13.64
N ARG A 449 -23.57 -6.71 14.66
CA ARG A 449 -24.61 -5.76 15.08
C ARG A 449 -24.97 -4.78 13.96
N LYS A 450 -24.01 -4.37 13.13
CA LYS A 450 -24.25 -3.44 12.01
C LYS A 450 -25.23 -4.02 11.00
N TYR A 451 -24.98 -5.26 10.60
CA TYR A 451 -25.83 -5.96 9.64
C TYR A 451 -27.25 -6.19 10.16
N LYS A 452 -27.41 -6.55 11.44
CA LYS A 452 -28.75 -6.67 12.05
C LYS A 452 -29.51 -5.35 12.05
N ARG A 453 -28.84 -4.23 12.35
CA ARG A 453 -29.46 -2.89 12.28
C ARG A 453 -29.87 -2.53 10.86
N TYR A 454 -29.06 -2.88 9.86
CA TYR A 454 -29.40 -2.72 8.46
C TYR A 454 -30.69 -3.48 8.09
N LEU A 455 -30.84 -4.74 8.54
CA LEU A 455 -32.06 -5.51 8.29
C LEU A 455 -33.30 -4.87 8.94
N GLU A 456 -33.15 -4.37 10.17
CA GLU A 456 -34.20 -3.65 10.89
C GLU A 456 -34.61 -2.35 10.19
N SER A 457 -33.66 -1.60 9.62
CA SER A 457 -33.94 -0.34 8.93
C SER A 457 -34.47 -0.52 7.50
N SER A 458 -34.08 -1.60 6.82
CA SER A 458 -34.32 -1.78 5.38
C SER A 458 -35.62 -2.51 5.06
N SER A 459 -36.46 -2.77 6.05
CA SER A 459 -37.76 -3.45 5.89
C SER A 459 -37.64 -4.82 5.23
N ALA A 460 -36.65 -5.64 5.62
CA ALA A 460 -36.40 -7.01 5.12
C ALA A 460 -37.55 -8.02 5.40
N GLY A 461 -38.74 -7.52 5.78
CA GLY A 461 -39.95 -8.29 5.97
C GLY A 461 -40.05 -8.95 7.36
N PRO A 462 -41.27 -9.34 7.76
CA PRO A 462 -41.50 -10.10 8.98
C PRO A 462 -40.89 -11.51 8.92
N VAL A 463 -40.41 -12.01 10.05
CA VAL A 463 -39.87 -13.37 10.20
C VAL A 463 -40.99 -14.39 10.36
N TYR A 464 -41.13 -15.31 9.40
CA TYR A 464 -42.05 -16.44 9.47
C TYR A 464 -41.35 -17.76 9.15
N PHE A 465 -41.53 -18.77 10.00
CA PHE A 465 -40.99 -20.10 9.79
C PHE A 465 -41.93 -21.00 9.00
N LYS A 466 -41.36 -21.80 8.09
CA LYS A 466 -41.96 -23.04 7.60
C LYS A 466 -41.58 -24.21 8.50
N THR A 467 -42.30 -25.32 8.36
CA THR A 467 -42.00 -26.56 9.09
C THR A 467 -40.57 -27.03 8.75
N GLY A 468 -39.77 -27.29 9.78
CA GLY A 468 -38.36 -27.71 9.66
C GLY A 468 -37.32 -26.59 9.57
N GLU A 469 -37.73 -25.34 9.29
CA GLU A 469 -36.79 -24.21 9.21
C GLU A 469 -36.21 -23.84 10.59
N GLN A 470 -35.00 -23.29 10.57
CA GLN A 470 -34.24 -22.92 11.76
C GLN A 470 -33.83 -21.45 11.68
N MET A 471 -33.60 -20.82 12.83
CA MET A 471 -33.13 -19.44 12.86
C MET A 471 -31.63 -19.39 12.59
N ASP A 472 -31.22 -18.59 11.61
CA ASP A 472 -29.82 -18.21 11.44
C ASP A 472 -29.42 -17.23 12.56
N PRO A 473 -28.44 -17.56 13.42
CA PRO A 473 -28.01 -16.67 14.49
C PRO A 473 -27.34 -15.38 13.98
N PHE A 474 -26.83 -15.38 12.76
CA PHE A 474 -26.13 -14.23 12.16
C PHE A 474 -27.12 -13.19 11.62
N SER A 475 -28.04 -13.59 10.72
CA SER A 475 -29.05 -12.66 10.20
C SER A 475 -30.26 -12.47 11.10
N GLY A 476 -30.62 -13.46 11.92
CA GLY A 476 -31.89 -13.47 12.65
C GLY A 476 -33.09 -13.81 11.76
N TYR A 477 -32.87 -14.39 10.58
CA TYR A 477 -33.91 -14.85 9.66
C TYR A 477 -33.93 -16.39 9.51
N PRO A 478 -35.04 -16.99 9.06
CA PRO A 478 -35.14 -18.43 8.89
C PRO A 478 -34.26 -18.92 7.72
N TYR A 479 -33.81 -20.16 7.82
CA TYR A 479 -33.20 -20.90 6.72
C TYR A 479 -33.66 -22.36 6.75
N THR A 480 -33.60 -23.04 5.61
CA THR A 480 -33.86 -24.48 5.50
C THR A 480 -32.55 -25.26 5.66
N PRO A 481 -32.36 -26.05 6.72
CA PRO A 481 -31.12 -26.80 6.96
C PRO A 481 -30.85 -27.87 5.91
N ILE A 482 -29.59 -28.06 5.53
CA ILE A 482 -29.11 -29.21 4.75
C ILE A 482 -28.59 -30.33 5.65
N GLN A 483 -28.21 -31.49 5.11
CA GLN A 483 -27.92 -32.69 5.91
C GLN A 483 -26.77 -32.51 6.91
N LEU A 484 -25.79 -31.67 6.59
CA LEU A 484 -24.65 -31.38 7.48
C LEU A 484 -24.97 -30.41 8.62
N ASP A 485 -26.09 -29.71 8.56
CA ASP A 485 -26.48 -28.75 9.59
C ASP A 485 -26.68 -29.43 10.95
N ALA A 486 -26.30 -28.74 12.03
CA ALA A 486 -26.50 -29.21 13.40
C ALA A 486 -27.95 -29.59 13.72
N ARG A 487 -28.90 -28.89 13.10
CA ARG A 487 -30.34 -28.92 13.37
C ARG A 487 -31.13 -29.56 12.23
N TYR A 488 -30.47 -30.26 11.30
CA TYR A 488 -31.16 -31.02 10.26
C TYR A 488 -32.14 -32.03 10.88
N GLY A 489 -33.40 -32.01 10.41
CA GLY A 489 -34.46 -32.89 10.91
C GLY A 489 -34.99 -32.57 12.32
N MET A 490 -34.51 -31.50 12.97
CA MET A 490 -35.01 -31.05 14.26
C MET A 490 -36.33 -30.28 14.13
N PRO A 491 -37.13 -30.15 15.22
CA PRO A 491 -38.32 -29.30 15.22
C PRO A 491 -38.00 -27.86 14.77
N THR A 492 -38.96 -27.19 14.14
CA THR A 492 -38.82 -25.80 13.69
C THR A 492 -38.31 -24.89 14.82
N ASN A 493 -37.36 -24.01 14.50
CA ASN A 493 -36.80 -23.01 15.41
C ASN A 493 -36.22 -23.62 16.71
N THR A 494 -35.51 -24.74 16.58
CA THR A 494 -34.72 -25.32 17.66
C THR A 494 -33.52 -24.43 17.97
N ALA A 495 -33.31 -24.14 19.26
CA ALA A 495 -32.22 -23.30 19.72
C ALA A 495 -30.85 -23.93 19.39
N LEU A 496 -29.91 -23.13 18.88
CA LEU A 496 -28.52 -23.54 18.63
C LEU A 496 -27.73 -23.58 19.96
N THR A 497 -28.16 -24.41 20.90
CA THR A 497 -27.57 -24.52 22.24
C THR A 497 -27.62 -25.96 22.74
N THR A 498 -26.87 -26.24 23.81
CA THR A 498 -26.96 -27.55 24.47
C THR A 498 -28.33 -27.82 25.06
N ASP A 499 -29.00 -26.78 25.54
CA ASP A 499 -30.37 -26.88 26.07
C ASP A 499 -31.39 -27.13 24.95
N GLY A 500 -31.06 -26.75 23.71
CA GLY A 500 -31.78 -27.12 22.50
C GLY A 500 -31.58 -28.58 22.06
N GLY A 501 -30.81 -29.37 22.80
CA GLY A 501 -30.56 -30.79 22.51
C GLY A 501 -29.32 -31.07 21.66
N LEU A 502 -28.48 -30.07 21.40
CA LEU A 502 -27.24 -30.22 20.62
C LEU A 502 -26.04 -30.56 21.51
N PRO A 503 -25.07 -31.36 21.03
CA PRO A 503 -23.81 -31.54 21.72
C PRO A 503 -22.96 -30.26 21.64
N ARG A 504 -22.06 -30.04 22.61
CA ARG A 504 -21.24 -28.82 22.71
C ARG A 504 -20.39 -28.51 21.48
N ASN A 505 -19.94 -29.52 20.73
CA ASN A 505 -19.15 -29.33 19.50
C ASN A 505 -20.02 -28.94 18.28
N ARG A 506 -21.36 -28.90 18.42
CA ARG A 506 -22.32 -28.59 17.35
C ARG A 506 -23.09 -27.28 17.55
N VAL A 507 -22.71 -26.45 18.54
CA VAL A 507 -23.43 -25.18 18.85
C VAL A 507 -22.81 -23.92 18.23
N GLY A 508 -21.80 -24.04 17.37
CA GLY A 508 -21.13 -22.90 16.72
C GLY A 508 -21.61 -22.62 15.29
N GLN A 509 -21.35 -21.39 14.79
CA GLN A 509 -21.62 -20.96 13.40
C GLN A 509 -21.19 -21.96 12.31
N PRO A 510 -20.03 -22.65 12.42
CA PRO A 510 -19.61 -23.64 11.43
C PRO A 510 -20.57 -24.82 11.23
N ASN A 511 -21.56 -24.98 12.11
CA ASN A 511 -22.57 -26.04 12.03
C ASN A 511 -23.93 -25.53 11.54
N VAL A 512 -23.97 -24.30 11.00
CA VAL A 512 -25.17 -23.68 10.42
C VAL A 512 -24.99 -23.66 8.91
N LEU A 513 -25.74 -24.51 8.19
CA LEU A 513 -25.66 -24.71 6.75
C LEU A 513 -27.05 -24.83 6.15
N GLY A 514 -27.36 -24.02 5.14
CA GLY A 514 -28.56 -24.24 4.36
C GLY A 514 -29.04 -23.09 3.50
N MET A 515 -30.33 -23.15 3.16
CA MET A 515 -30.92 -22.27 2.16
C MET A 515 -31.61 -21.11 2.86
N SER A 516 -31.15 -19.88 2.62
CA SER A 516 -31.68 -18.67 3.24
C SER A 516 -33.12 -18.40 2.83
N ALA A 517 -33.94 -17.92 3.78
CA ALA A 517 -35.24 -17.33 3.47
C ALA A 517 -35.15 -15.82 3.16
N LEU A 518 -33.97 -15.20 3.32
CA LEU A 518 -33.75 -13.80 2.95
C LEU A 518 -33.70 -13.63 1.43
N ASP A 519 -34.26 -12.53 0.97
CA ASP A 519 -34.07 -12.08 -0.42
C ASP A 519 -32.61 -11.61 -0.63
N GLU A 520 -32.13 -11.73 -1.86
CA GLU A 520 -30.75 -11.40 -2.25
C GLU A 520 -30.33 -9.96 -1.94
N GLY A 521 -31.28 -9.01 -1.91
CA GLY A 521 -31.02 -7.61 -1.57
C GLY A 521 -30.81 -7.34 -0.09
N PHE A 522 -30.77 -8.37 0.75
CA PHE A 522 -30.62 -8.24 2.21
C PHE A 522 -29.52 -9.14 2.77
N THR A 523 -28.71 -9.77 1.94
CA THR A 523 -27.65 -10.68 2.42
C THR A 523 -26.49 -9.92 3.07
N PRO A 524 -25.64 -10.58 3.87
CA PRO A 524 -24.45 -9.95 4.44
C PRO A 524 -23.49 -9.37 3.39
N SER A 525 -23.36 -10.06 2.25
CA SER A 525 -22.49 -9.61 1.16
C SER A 525 -23.09 -8.37 0.50
N PHE A 526 -24.40 -8.37 0.19
CA PHE A 526 -25.08 -7.20 -0.34
C PHE A 526 -24.92 -5.98 0.57
N PHE A 527 -25.14 -6.15 1.88
CA PHE A 527 -24.93 -5.07 2.86
C PHE A 527 -23.53 -4.48 2.77
N THR A 528 -22.49 -5.32 2.76
CA THR A 528 -21.09 -4.87 2.68
C THR A 528 -20.79 -4.19 1.34
N GLY A 529 -21.33 -4.71 0.24
CA GLY A 529 -21.21 -4.11 -1.09
C GLY A 529 -21.87 -2.74 -1.18
N ASP A 530 -23.11 -2.62 -0.72
CA ASP A 530 -23.91 -1.39 -0.78
C ASP A 530 -23.29 -0.25 0.05
N ILE A 531 -22.90 -0.51 1.30
CA ILE A 531 -22.26 0.51 2.15
C ILE A 531 -20.91 0.95 1.56
N THR A 532 -20.15 0.02 0.96
CA THR A 532 -18.87 0.33 0.31
C THR A 532 -19.09 1.21 -0.92
N LYS A 533 -20.08 0.90 -1.76
CA LYS A 533 -20.42 1.73 -2.94
C LYS A 533 -20.82 3.15 -2.52
N LYS A 534 -21.68 3.29 -1.51
CA LYS A 534 -22.08 4.60 -0.96
C LYS A 534 -20.87 5.39 -0.45
N ALA A 535 -19.91 4.72 0.19
CA ALA A 535 -18.69 5.34 0.66
C ALA A 535 -17.82 5.85 -0.50
N ILE A 536 -17.53 5.01 -1.49
CA ILE A 536 -16.74 5.39 -2.67
C ILE A 536 -17.42 6.53 -3.42
N GLN A 537 -18.74 6.46 -3.63
CA GLN A 537 -19.50 7.52 -4.29
C GLN A 537 -19.37 8.87 -3.56
N ARG A 538 -19.37 8.86 -2.21
CA ARG A 538 -19.12 10.07 -1.41
C ARG A 538 -17.67 10.53 -1.58
N LEU A 539 -16.71 9.64 -1.44
CA LEU A 539 -15.28 9.96 -1.45
C LEU A 539 -14.82 10.48 -2.81
N GLN A 540 -15.40 10.00 -3.90
CA GLN A 540 -15.18 10.51 -5.26
C GLN A 540 -15.59 11.98 -5.45
N GLN A 541 -16.37 12.56 -4.54
CA GLN A 541 -16.74 13.98 -4.56
C GLN A 541 -15.67 14.88 -3.90
N HIS A 542 -14.65 14.28 -3.28
CA HIS A 542 -13.55 14.98 -2.61
C HIS A 542 -12.26 14.84 -3.41
N SER A 543 -11.35 15.81 -3.26
CA SER A 543 -10.03 15.80 -3.91
C SER A 543 -8.96 15.00 -3.15
N ASP A 544 -9.25 14.61 -1.91
CA ASP A 544 -8.32 13.89 -1.05
C ASP A 544 -8.23 12.41 -1.47
N PRO A 545 -7.03 11.80 -1.51
CA PRO A 545 -6.90 10.38 -1.81
C PRO A 545 -7.55 9.55 -0.70
N TRP A 546 -8.18 8.43 -1.06
CA TRP A 546 -8.87 7.60 -0.09
C TRP A 546 -8.37 6.16 -0.06
N PHE A 547 -8.49 5.55 1.12
CA PHE A 547 -8.23 4.14 1.36
C PHE A 547 -9.52 3.51 1.90
N VAL A 548 -10.13 2.63 1.12
CA VAL A 548 -11.36 1.93 1.51
C VAL A 548 -11.09 0.44 1.61
N THR A 549 -11.48 -0.16 2.73
CA THR A 549 -11.50 -1.62 2.87
C THR A 549 -12.93 -2.15 2.79
N ALA A 550 -13.19 -3.05 1.85
CA ALA A 550 -14.42 -3.83 1.74
C ALA A 550 -14.17 -5.25 2.27
N SER A 551 -14.48 -5.50 3.53
CA SER A 551 -14.18 -6.77 4.22
C SER A 551 -15.45 -7.62 4.37
N PHE A 552 -15.74 -8.42 3.35
CA PHE A 552 -16.86 -9.36 3.33
C PHE A 552 -16.72 -10.44 4.42
N HIS A 553 -17.84 -10.72 5.11
CA HIS A 553 -17.94 -11.88 6.02
C HIS A 553 -18.04 -13.17 5.22
N SER A 554 -18.80 -13.20 4.13
CA SER A 554 -18.88 -14.37 3.25
C SER A 554 -17.52 -14.66 2.59
N PRO A 555 -17.19 -15.93 2.30
CA PRO A 555 -17.99 -17.13 2.55
C PRO A 555 -17.86 -17.77 3.96
N HIS A 556 -17.29 -17.08 4.97
CA HIS A 556 -17.25 -17.58 6.35
C HIS A 556 -18.64 -18.02 6.82
N PRO A 557 -18.75 -19.10 7.64
CA PRO A 557 -20.03 -19.56 8.14
C PRO A 557 -20.78 -18.47 8.95
N PRO A 558 -22.12 -18.57 9.09
CA PRO A 558 -23.00 -19.62 8.60
C PRO A 558 -23.00 -19.79 7.07
N PHE A 559 -22.96 -21.04 6.59
CA PHE A 559 -23.04 -21.34 5.15
C PHE A 559 -24.50 -21.28 4.70
N VAL A 560 -25.09 -20.10 4.72
CA VAL A 560 -26.51 -19.88 4.44
C VAL A 560 -26.67 -19.03 3.19
N ALA A 561 -26.99 -19.67 2.07
CA ALA A 561 -26.99 -19.03 0.75
C ALA A 561 -28.41 -18.73 0.23
N SER A 562 -28.56 -17.64 -0.52
CA SER A 562 -29.82 -17.33 -1.23
C SER A 562 -30.07 -18.30 -2.39
N TRP A 563 -31.34 -18.54 -2.73
CA TRP A 563 -31.67 -19.48 -3.82
C TRP A 563 -31.15 -19.03 -5.18
N LYS A 564 -31.11 -17.72 -5.47
CA LYS A 564 -30.65 -17.16 -6.76
C LYS A 564 -29.28 -17.72 -7.16
N ASN A 565 -28.30 -17.64 -6.26
CA ASN A 565 -26.94 -18.08 -6.57
C ASN A 565 -26.78 -19.59 -6.37
N LEU A 566 -27.58 -20.19 -5.47
CA LEU A 566 -27.53 -21.61 -5.16
C LEU A 566 -28.15 -22.52 -6.23
N GLU A 567 -29.23 -22.10 -6.90
CA GLU A 567 -30.07 -22.95 -7.76
C GLU A 567 -29.27 -23.77 -8.78
N LYS A 568 -28.32 -23.11 -9.47
CA LYS A 568 -27.52 -23.76 -10.51
C LYS A 568 -26.55 -24.81 -9.96
N TYR A 569 -25.98 -24.58 -8.78
CA TYR A 569 -25.10 -25.54 -8.11
C TYR A 569 -25.91 -26.68 -7.51
N TRP A 570 -27.04 -26.37 -6.89
CA TRP A 570 -27.97 -27.36 -6.35
C TRP A 570 -28.50 -28.31 -7.44
N THR A 571 -28.80 -27.77 -8.62
CA THR A 571 -29.28 -28.55 -9.78
C THR A 571 -28.18 -29.40 -10.42
N ASN A 572 -26.90 -29.05 -10.24
CA ASN A 572 -25.75 -29.79 -10.76
C ASN A 572 -24.92 -30.43 -9.64
N GLN A 573 -25.53 -30.68 -8.48
CA GLN A 573 -24.83 -31.05 -7.24
C GLN A 573 -23.92 -32.26 -7.43
N GLU A 574 -24.35 -33.28 -8.17
CA GLU A 574 -23.57 -34.50 -8.37
C GLU A 574 -22.26 -34.28 -9.15
N LYS A 575 -22.11 -33.13 -9.81
CA LYS A 575 -20.91 -32.74 -10.57
C LYS A 575 -20.05 -31.72 -9.84
N LEU A 576 -20.44 -31.29 -8.64
CA LEU A 576 -19.64 -30.34 -7.87
C LEU A 576 -18.35 -30.99 -7.38
N PHE A 577 -17.37 -30.12 -7.17
CA PHE A 577 -16.04 -30.50 -6.71
C PHE A 577 -16.09 -31.27 -5.39
N VAL A 578 -15.23 -32.28 -5.30
CA VAL A 578 -14.94 -33.03 -4.07
C VAL A 578 -13.42 -33.09 -3.96
N PRO A 579 -12.82 -32.70 -2.82
CA PRO A 579 -11.37 -32.75 -2.65
C PRO A 579 -10.80 -34.14 -2.89
N ARG A 580 -9.66 -34.24 -3.60
CA ARG A 580 -9.02 -35.55 -3.87
C ARG A 580 -8.39 -36.17 -2.63
N ASN A 581 -7.97 -35.34 -1.68
CA ASN A 581 -7.51 -35.70 -0.33
C ASN A 581 -8.68 -35.93 0.65
N LEU A 582 -9.86 -36.30 0.14
CA LEU A 582 -10.93 -36.85 0.95
C LEU A 582 -10.59 -38.30 1.32
N ASN A 583 -10.32 -38.58 2.60
CA ASN A 583 -9.89 -39.90 3.06
C ASN A 583 -11.09 -40.84 3.20
N THR A 584 -11.61 -41.30 2.06
CA THR A 584 -12.77 -42.21 1.96
C THR A 584 -12.38 -43.68 2.13
N ASP A 585 -11.10 -44.03 1.94
CA ASP A 585 -10.58 -45.40 1.87
C ASP A 585 -9.53 -45.72 2.95
N GLY A 586 -9.15 -44.73 3.77
CA GLY A 586 -8.15 -44.90 4.83
C GLY A 586 -6.70 -44.83 4.34
N HIS A 587 -6.45 -44.39 3.10
CA HIS A 587 -5.12 -44.39 2.47
C HIS A 587 -4.28 -43.12 2.67
N MET A 588 -4.74 -42.14 3.48
CA MET A 588 -3.89 -40.99 3.83
C MET A 588 -2.84 -41.33 4.90
N ASP A 589 -1.63 -40.81 4.73
CA ASP A 589 -0.59 -40.86 5.77
C ASP A 589 -1.05 -40.15 7.05
N LYS A 590 -0.46 -40.55 8.18
CA LYS A 590 -0.71 -39.91 9.47
C LYS A 590 -0.31 -38.43 9.40
N SER A 591 -1.27 -37.57 9.70
CA SER A 591 -1.07 -36.14 9.85
C SER A 591 -0.71 -35.78 11.30
N ALA A 592 0.13 -34.76 11.47
CA ALA A 592 0.36 -34.13 12.78
C ALA A 592 -0.92 -33.55 13.39
N TYR A 593 -1.99 -33.38 12.60
CA TYR A 593 -3.27 -32.87 13.05
C TYR A 593 -4.29 -33.98 13.40
N ASP A 594 -4.00 -35.27 13.20
CA ASP A 594 -4.98 -36.36 13.38
C ASP A 594 -5.33 -36.64 14.85
N THR A 595 -4.45 -36.30 15.79
CA THR A 595 -4.68 -36.54 17.23
C THR A 595 -5.55 -35.48 17.89
N ILE A 596 -5.89 -34.40 17.18
CA ILE A 596 -6.29 -33.11 17.78
C ILE A 596 -7.64 -32.63 17.25
N THR A 597 -7.88 -32.83 15.96
CA THR A 597 -9.18 -32.56 15.36
C THR A 597 -9.92 -33.88 15.22
N GLU A 598 -11.13 -33.97 15.76
CA GLU A 598 -12.04 -35.06 15.41
C GLU A 598 -12.18 -35.06 13.89
N GLN A 599 -11.66 -36.10 13.21
CA GLN A 599 -12.11 -36.39 11.86
C GLN A 599 -13.60 -36.68 11.98
N ILE A 600 -14.42 -35.80 11.44
CA ILE A 600 -15.88 -35.89 11.53
C ILE A 600 -16.32 -36.76 10.35
N PRO A 601 -16.79 -38.00 10.58
CA PRO A 601 -17.09 -38.95 9.51
C PRO A 601 -18.08 -38.41 8.48
N GLU A 602 -18.98 -37.51 8.89
CA GLU A 602 -19.94 -36.85 8.02
C GLU A 602 -19.28 -35.94 6.96
N TYR A 603 -18.06 -35.46 7.19
CA TYR A 603 -17.27 -34.73 6.19
C TYR A 603 -16.47 -35.65 5.27
N GLY A 604 -16.57 -36.97 5.43
CA GLY A 604 -16.13 -37.98 4.47
C GLY A 604 -17.21 -38.37 3.45
N ASP A 605 -18.42 -37.83 3.59
CA ASP A 605 -19.60 -38.20 2.81
C ASP A 605 -19.74 -37.30 1.57
N VAL A 606 -19.55 -37.90 0.39
CA VAL A 606 -19.51 -37.20 -0.90
C VAL A 606 -20.77 -36.38 -1.17
N GLU A 607 -21.95 -36.94 -0.93
CA GLU A 607 -23.21 -36.26 -1.24
C GLU A 607 -23.39 -35.01 -0.39
N LYS A 608 -23.08 -35.15 0.91
CA LYS A 608 -23.13 -34.05 1.89
C LYS A 608 -22.10 -32.96 1.61
N LEU A 609 -20.90 -33.34 1.19
CA LEU A 609 -19.87 -32.39 0.77
C LEU A 609 -20.29 -31.61 -0.49
N GLN A 610 -20.98 -32.25 -1.42
CA GLN A 610 -21.50 -31.57 -2.60
C GLN A 610 -22.61 -30.57 -2.23
N GLU A 611 -23.50 -30.89 -1.27
CA GLU A 611 -24.46 -29.91 -0.73
C GLU A 611 -23.73 -28.69 -0.12
N TRP A 612 -22.67 -28.93 0.66
CA TRP A 612 -21.88 -27.85 1.26
C TRP A 612 -21.11 -27.04 0.22
N THR A 613 -20.51 -27.70 -0.78
CA THR A 613 -19.82 -27.05 -1.89
C THR A 613 -20.77 -26.16 -2.69
N ALA A 614 -22.02 -26.58 -2.88
CA ALA A 614 -23.04 -25.75 -3.54
C ALA A 614 -23.30 -24.45 -2.78
N LEU A 615 -23.44 -24.53 -1.45
CA LEU A 615 -23.62 -23.35 -0.58
C LEU A 615 -22.38 -22.45 -0.60
N TYR A 616 -21.19 -23.04 -0.52
CA TYR A 616 -19.93 -22.31 -0.54
C TYR A 616 -19.72 -21.56 -1.86
N TYR A 617 -19.96 -22.22 -3.01
CA TYR A 617 -19.89 -21.58 -4.33
C TYR A 617 -20.90 -20.45 -4.48
N ALA A 618 -22.14 -20.64 -4.00
CA ALA A 618 -23.18 -19.62 -4.06
C ALA A 618 -22.83 -18.36 -3.25
N LEU A 619 -22.21 -18.53 -2.08
CA LEU A 619 -21.76 -17.41 -1.23
C LEU A 619 -20.61 -16.64 -1.87
N ILE A 620 -19.65 -17.34 -2.49
CA ILE A 620 -18.52 -16.70 -3.17
C ILE A 620 -18.96 -15.97 -4.43
N GLU A 621 -19.89 -16.54 -5.19
CA GLU A 621 -20.43 -15.87 -6.37
C GLU A 621 -21.26 -14.64 -5.99
N GLU A 622 -21.93 -14.65 -4.84
CA GLU A 622 -22.55 -13.45 -4.29
C GLU A 622 -21.51 -12.38 -3.93
N VAL A 623 -20.36 -12.77 -3.36
CA VAL A 623 -19.23 -11.86 -3.16
C VAL A 623 -18.71 -11.32 -4.50
N ASP A 624 -18.56 -12.17 -5.52
CA ASP A 624 -18.15 -11.75 -6.87
C ASP A 624 -19.12 -10.73 -7.49
N GLU A 625 -20.43 -10.94 -7.36
CA GLU A 625 -21.46 -9.97 -7.79
C GLU A 625 -21.23 -8.61 -7.11
N GLN A 626 -21.03 -8.59 -5.79
CA GLN A 626 -20.79 -7.34 -5.06
C GLN A 626 -19.43 -6.70 -5.36
N VAL A 627 -18.40 -7.51 -5.63
CA VAL A 627 -17.12 -7.03 -6.14
C VAL A 627 -17.31 -6.35 -7.49
N GLY A 628 -18.09 -6.93 -8.39
CA GLY A 628 -18.44 -6.32 -9.67
C GLY A 628 -19.06 -4.94 -9.50
N GLU A 629 -20.07 -4.85 -8.65
CA GLU A 629 -20.76 -3.61 -8.31
C GLU A 629 -19.82 -2.53 -7.72
N ILE A 630 -18.87 -2.93 -6.85
CA ILE A 630 -17.86 -2.01 -6.30
C ILE A 630 -16.87 -1.56 -7.39
N LEU A 631 -16.41 -2.49 -8.24
CA LEU A 631 -15.49 -2.20 -9.33
C LEU A 631 -16.11 -1.22 -10.34
N ASP A 632 -17.40 -1.36 -10.62
CA ASP A 632 -18.13 -0.47 -11.52
C ASP A 632 -18.27 0.95 -10.92
N GLN A 633 -18.36 1.05 -9.57
CA GLN A 633 -18.34 2.35 -8.89
C GLN A 633 -16.99 3.07 -9.02
N VAL A 634 -15.87 2.35 -9.09
CA VAL A 634 -14.52 2.94 -9.28
C VAL A 634 -14.12 3.05 -10.76
N GLU A 635 -14.92 2.54 -11.69
CA GLU A 635 -14.60 2.53 -13.13
C GLU A 635 -14.39 3.95 -13.70
N TYR A 636 -15.08 4.95 -13.14
CA TYR A 636 -14.91 6.37 -13.49
C TYR A 636 -13.52 6.94 -13.14
N ASP A 637 -12.80 6.33 -12.20
CA ASP A 637 -11.45 6.75 -11.74
C ASP A 637 -10.44 5.58 -11.79
N VAL A 638 -10.67 4.62 -12.69
CA VAL A 638 -9.92 3.35 -12.72
C VAL A 638 -8.42 3.54 -12.95
N ASN A 639 -8.04 4.61 -13.67
CA ASN A 639 -6.63 4.93 -13.94
C ASN A 639 -5.89 5.49 -12.70
N ASN A 640 -6.61 5.81 -11.62
CA ASN A 640 -6.06 6.34 -10.38
C ASN A 640 -6.40 5.48 -9.15
N THR A 641 -6.99 4.29 -9.33
CA THR A 641 -7.35 3.42 -8.19
C THR A 641 -6.57 2.10 -8.24
N LEU A 642 -5.79 1.85 -7.20
CA LEU A 642 -5.17 0.55 -6.93
C LEU A 642 -6.20 -0.35 -6.24
N VAL A 643 -6.55 -1.46 -6.87
CA VAL A 643 -7.49 -2.46 -6.33
C VAL A 643 -6.74 -3.72 -5.95
N ILE A 644 -6.93 -4.18 -4.72
CA ILE A 644 -6.38 -5.44 -4.20
C ILE A 644 -7.55 -6.32 -3.77
N PHE A 645 -7.57 -7.57 -4.21
CA PHE A 645 -8.48 -8.60 -3.69
C PHE A 645 -7.68 -9.72 -3.04
N THR A 646 -8.05 -10.10 -1.81
CA THR A 646 -7.45 -11.24 -1.10
C THR A 646 -8.45 -11.94 -0.18
N SER A 647 -8.04 -13.05 0.42
CA SER A 647 -8.69 -13.63 1.61
C SER A 647 -7.80 -13.53 2.84
N ASP A 648 -8.40 -13.57 4.03
CA ASP A 648 -7.66 -13.68 5.29
C ASP A 648 -7.15 -15.11 5.55
N HIS A 649 -7.89 -16.13 5.15
CA HIS A 649 -7.46 -17.53 5.11
C HIS A 649 -8.43 -18.37 4.27
N GLY A 650 -8.10 -19.64 4.02
CA GLY A 650 -8.98 -20.56 3.29
C GLY A 650 -9.94 -21.37 4.17
N GLU A 651 -10.46 -22.45 3.60
CA GLU A 651 -11.43 -23.41 4.15
C GLU A 651 -11.08 -24.82 3.68
N MET A 652 -11.03 -25.79 4.59
CA MET A 652 -10.73 -27.18 4.25
C MET A 652 -11.79 -27.79 3.32
N LEU A 653 -13.07 -27.44 3.44
CA LEU A 653 -14.17 -27.88 2.57
C LEU A 653 -14.20 -29.42 2.37
N GLY A 654 -13.94 -30.18 3.43
CA GLY A 654 -13.84 -31.64 3.40
C GLY A 654 -12.44 -32.19 3.11
N ALA A 655 -11.50 -31.37 2.62
CA ALA A 655 -10.12 -31.79 2.39
C ALA A 655 -9.50 -32.34 3.68
N HIS A 656 -8.79 -33.45 3.57
CA HIS A 656 -8.23 -34.20 4.69
C HIS A 656 -9.29 -34.61 5.76
N ASN A 657 -10.55 -34.80 5.36
CA ASN A 657 -11.72 -35.03 6.23
C ASN A 657 -11.92 -33.93 7.29
N ARG A 658 -11.57 -32.69 6.94
CA ARG A 658 -11.62 -31.52 7.83
C ARG A 658 -12.58 -30.48 7.29
N ARG A 659 -13.03 -29.63 8.20
CA ARG A 659 -13.72 -28.38 7.91
C ARG A 659 -12.98 -27.23 8.55
N GLU A 660 -13.48 -26.03 8.36
CA GLU A 660 -12.94 -24.81 8.93
C GLU A 660 -11.54 -24.51 8.36
N LYS A 661 -10.84 -23.68 9.09
CA LYS A 661 -9.42 -23.41 8.98
C LYS A 661 -8.70 -24.20 10.08
N ASN A 662 -7.53 -23.74 10.44
CA ASN A 662 -6.72 -24.27 11.53
C ASN A 662 -5.59 -25.26 11.20
N THR A 663 -5.14 -25.27 9.96
CA THR A 663 -3.99 -26.05 9.51
C THR A 663 -3.14 -25.24 8.53
N PHE A 664 -1.93 -25.73 8.25
CA PHE A 664 -1.09 -25.14 7.20
C PHE A 664 -1.29 -25.79 5.82
N TYR A 665 -2.28 -26.66 5.64
CA TYR A 665 -2.60 -27.21 4.32
C TYR A 665 -2.98 -26.10 3.32
N GLU A 666 -2.79 -26.35 2.02
CA GLU A 666 -3.05 -25.41 0.93
C GLU A 666 -4.46 -24.84 1.02
N GLU A 667 -5.45 -25.68 1.30
CA GLU A 667 -6.86 -25.31 1.40
C GLU A 667 -7.13 -24.30 2.51
N SER A 668 -6.32 -24.30 3.57
CA SER A 668 -6.50 -23.40 4.72
C SER A 668 -5.58 -22.18 4.67
N SER A 669 -4.37 -22.31 4.11
CA SER A 669 -3.31 -21.29 4.22
C SER A 669 -3.03 -20.53 2.92
N ARG A 670 -3.28 -21.13 1.76
CA ARG A 670 -3.14 -20.46 0.46
C ARG A 670 -4.41 -19.67 0.16
N VAL A 671 -4.23 -18.42 -0.21
CA VAL A 671 -5.32 -17.45 -0.43
C VAL A 671 -5.27 -16.90 -1.85
N PRO A 672 -6.40 -16.45 -2.41
CA PRO A 672 -6.36 -15.67 -3.65
C PRO A 672 -5.64 -14.33 -3.39
N LEU A 673 -4.88 -13.85 -4.37
CA LEU A 673 -4.32 -12.49 -4.37
C LEU A 673 -4.31 -11.91 -5.79
N LEU A 674 -5.13 -10.88 -5.99
CA LEU A 674 -5.26 -10.13 -7.23
C LEU A 674 -4.90 -8.66 -6.96
N ILE A 675 -4.08 -8.05 -7.81
CA ILE A 675 -3.67 -6.65 -7.68
C ILE A 675 -3.82 -5.98 -9.05
N SER A 676 -4.66 -4.96 -9.14
CA SER A 676 -4.94 -4.26 -10.39
C SER A 676 -4.79 -2.75 -10.24
N TRP A 677 -4.15 -2.14 -11.22
CA TRP A 677 -4.13 -0.71 -11.43
C TRP A 677 -4.03 -0.45 -12.93
N PRO A 678 -5.17 -0.32 -13.63
CA PRO A 678 -5.19 -0.17 -15.07
C PRO A 678 -4.32 0.99 -15.56
N GLY A 679 -3.49 0.72 -16.56
CA GLY A 679 -2.52 1.68 -17.12
C GLY A 679 -1.22 1.84 -16.33
N LYS A 680 -1.08 1.20 -15.15
CA LYS A 680 0.15 1.17 -14.35
C LYS A 680 0.69 -0.25 -14.18
N ILE A 681 -0.17 -1.17 -13.79
CA ILE A 681 0.15 -2.60 -13.69
C ILE A 681 -0.08 -3.25 -15.07
N PRO A 682 0.86 -4.07 -15.58
CA PRO A 682 0.65 -4.79 -16.83
C PRO A 682 -0.55 -5.75 -16.70
N GLN A 683 -1.42 -5.73 -17.70
CA GLN A 683 -2.63 -6.55 -17.73
C GLN A 683 -2.31 -8.04 -17.88
N SER A 684 -3.15 -8.89 -17.29
CA SER A 684 -3.04 -10.35 -17.34
C SER A 684 -1.67 -10.87 -16.90
N THR A 685 -1.07 -10.19 -15.92
CA THR A 685 0.21 -10.59 -15.34
C THR A 685 0.00 -11.80 -14.44
N VAL A 686 0.81 -12.83 -14.66
CA VAL A 686 0.83 -14.03 -13.82
C VAL A 686 2.10 -14.01 -13.00
N VAL A 687 1.96 -14.10 -11.68
CA VAL A 687 3.09 -14.11 -10.75
C VAL A 687 3.17 -15.47 -10.07
N ASP A 688 4.26 -16.19 -10.35
CA ASP A 688 4.54 -17.51 -9.77
C ASP A 688 5.35 -17.41 -8.48
N GLU A 689 5.96 -16.26 -8.21
CA GLU A 689 6.71 -15.98 -6.99
C GLU A 689 5.80 -16.00 -5.75
N MET A 690 6.38 -16.42 -4.64
CA MET A 690 5.73 -16.52 -3.33
C MET A 690 5.35 -15.14 -2.81
N ALA A 691 4.13 -15.02 -2.28
CA ALA A 691 3.60 -13.83 -1.63
C ALA A 691 2.97 -14.16 -0.28
N SER A 692 3.04 -13.22 0.65
CA SER A 692 2.43 -13.31 1.97
C SER A 692 1.55 -12.09 2.27
N HIS A 693 0.66 -12.21 3.26
CA HIS A 693 -0.02 -11.05 3.86
C HIS A 693 0.92 -9.94 4.36
N LEU A 694 2.14 -10.31 4.79
CA LEU A 694 3.17 -9.32 5.17
C LEU A 694 3.52 -8.38 4.01
N ASP A 695 3.54 -8.94 2.79
CA ASP A 695 4.01 -8.24 1.60
C ASP A 695 2.95 -7.28 1.05
N ILE A 696 1.66 -7.56 1.30
CA ILE A 696 0.55 -6.69 0.87
C ILE A 696 0.68 -5.30 1.50
N PHE A 697 1.03 -5.22 2.79
CA PHE A 697 1.26 -3.94 3.47
C PHE A 697 2.34 -3.11 2.76
N ALA A 698 3.52 -3.70 2.54
CA ALA A 698 4.64 -3.02 1.90
C ALA A 698 4.31 -2.63 0.45
N THR A 699 3.58 -3.49 -0.26
CA THR A 699 3.15 -3.26 -1.65
C THR A 699 2.20 -2.06 -1.76
N ILE A 700 1.22 -1.95 -0.86
CA ILE A 700 0.30 -0.81 -0.84
C ILE A 700 1.06 0.50 -0.61
N LEU A 701 2.00 0.53 0.35
CA LEU A 701 2.78 1.72 0.63
C LEU A 701 3.70 2.13 -0.53
N ASP A 702 4.35 1.16 -1.18
CA ASP A 702 5.19 1.40 -2.37
C ASP A 702 4.37 2.05 -3.51
N TYR A 703 3.21 1.48 -3.85
CA TYR A 703 2.33 2.06 -4.86
C TYR A 703 1.77 3.44 -4.47
N ALA A 704 1.55 3.68 -3.17
CA ALA A 704 1.11 4.97 -2.64
C ALA A 704 2.22 6.03 -2.60
N GLY A 705 3.46 5.68 -2.97
CA GLY A 705 4.63 6.57 -2.94
C GLY A 705 5.24 6.77 -1.54
N GLY A 706 4.95 5.87 -0.60
CA GLY A 706 5.56 5.80 0.72
C GLY A 706 6.86 4.97 0.73
N SER A 707 7.60 5.00 1.84
CA SER A 707 8.77 4.13 2.03
C SER A 707 8.33 2.72 2.41
N GLU A 708 8.76 1.71 1.65
CA GLU A 708 8.46 0.29 1.90
C GLU A 708 9.07 -0.26 3.22
N HIS A 709 10.10 0.40 3.77
CA HIS A 709 10.91 -0.10 4.89
C HIS A 709 10.56 0.44 6.27
N ASP A 710 9.66 1.41 6.37
CA ASP A 710 9.23 1.91 7.67
C ASP A 710 8.14 0.96 8.20
N LYS A 711 8.60 -0.10 8.90
CA LYS A 711 7.88 -0.91 9.91
C LYS A 711 7.24 -2.24 9.49
N SER A 712 7.19 -2.60 8.21
CA SER A 712 6.74 -3.94 7.76
C SER A 712 7.84 -5.01 7.92
N ASP A 713 7.44 -6.25 8.25
CA ASP A 713 8.31 -7.44 8.21
C ASP A 713 8.32 -8.11 6.81
N GLY A 714 7.39 -7.70 5.93
CA GLY A 714 7.28 -8.10 4.53
C GLY A 714 8.00 -7.18 3.55
N THR A 715 7.94 -7.50 2.26
CA THR A 715 8.59 -6.71 1.19
C THR A 715 7.63 -6.42 0.05
N SER A 716 7.78 -5.31 -0.66
CA SER A 716 6.88 -4.96 -1.78
C SER A 716 6.91 -6.02 -2.90
N LEU A 717 5.73 -6.44 -3.35
CA LEU A 717 5.53 -7.35 -4.47
C LEU A 717 5.61 -6.65 -5.83
N ARG A 718 5.67 -5.30 -5.86
CA ARG A 718 5.67 -4.49 -7.08
C ARG A 718 6.72 -4.93 -8.10
N ARG A 719 7.90 -5.30 -7.64
CA ARG A 719 8.98 -5.83 -8.50
C ARG A 719 8.59 -7.08 -9.28
N PHE A 720 7.77 -7.96 -8.69
CA PHE A 720 7.33 -9.19 -9.34
C PHE A 720 6.23 -8.92 -10.38
N ILE A 721 5.42 -7.90 -10.10
CA ILE A 721 4.33 -7.40 -10.95
C ILE A 721 4.86 -6.64 -12.17
N GLU A 722 5.80 -5.71 -11.98
CA GLU A 722 6.27 -4.77 -13.02
C GLU A 722 7.59 -5.21 -13.70
N GLY A 723 8.27 -6.23 -13.18
CA GLY A 723 9.54 -6.72 -13.74
C GLY A 723 10.78 -5.91 -13.33
N GLY A 724 10.82 -5.42 -12.09
CA GLY A 724 11.93 -4.63 -11.54
C GLY A 724 13.22 -5.42 -11.26
N GLU A 725 14.34 -4.72 -11.04
CA GLU A 725 15.61 -5.33 -10.62
C GLU A 725 15.46 -6.01 -9.25
N ILE A 726 15.86 -7.28 -9.17
CA ILE A 726 15.84 -8.06 -7.93
C ILE A 726 17.14 -7.80 -7.18
N ASN A 727 17.04 -7.25 -5.97
CA ASN A 727 18.19 -7.10 -5.09
C ASN A 727 18.54 -8.46 -4.48
N SER A 728 19.45 -9.19 -5.14
CA SER A 728 19.77 -10.60 -4.87
C SER A 728 20.42 -10.90 -3.52
N ASP A 729 20.66 -9.87 -2.72
CA ASP A 729 21.28 -10.00 -1.40
C ASP A 729 20.33 -10.53 -0.34
N TYR A 730 19.01 -10.31 -0.49
CA TYR A 730 18.04 -10.53 0.58
C TYR A 730 16.72 -11.19 0.18
N GLU A 731 16.48 -11.42 -1.10
CA GLU A 731 15.13 -11.78 -1.59
C GLU A 731 15.12 -13.22 -2.12
N GLU A 732 14.69 -14.14 -1.26
CA GLU A 732 14.47 -15.54 -1.61
C GLU A 732 12.99 -15.77 -1.91
N ASP A 733 12.69 -16.63 -2.89
CA ASP A 733 11.34 -17.01 -3.29
C ASP A 733 10.74 -18.01 -2.28
N VAL A 734 10.46 -17.50 -1.08
CA VAL A 734 10.02 -18.27 0.09
C VAL A 734 8.91 -17.54 0.82
N VAL A 735 7.95 -18.30 1.35
CA VAL A 735 6.95 -17.81 2.28
C VAL A 735 7.02 -18.56 3.61
N PHE A 736 6.75 -17.82 4.67
CA PHE A 736 6.66 -18.30 6.03
C PHE A 736 5.23 -18.10 6.52
N ALA A 737 4.72 -19.02 7.33
CA ALA A 737 3.52 -18.80 8.12
C ALA A 737 3.76 -19.27 9.56
N GLU A 738 3.12 -18.62 10.52
CA GLU A 738 3.31 -18.85 11.94
C GLU A 738 1.99 -19.16 12.62
N TRP A 739 2.06 -20.05 13.60
CA TRP A 739 0.97 -20.23 14.53
C TRP A 739 1.47 -20.66 15.89
N ASP A 740 1.24 -19.79 16.87
CA ASP A 740 1.43 -20.13 18.26
C ASP A 740 0.12 -20.55 18.94
N TYR A 741 0.07 -21.80 19.38
CA TYR A 741 -1.10 -22.40 20.02
C TYR A 741 -1.10 -22.30 21.55
N ARG A 742 -0.13 -21.61 22.16
CA ARG A 742 -0.11 -21.38 23.61
C ARG A 742 -1.41 -20.70 24.05
N LYS A 743 -2.03 -21.20 25.12
CA LYS A 743 -3.26 -20.62 25.70
C LYS A 743 -2.92 -19.72 26.89
N PRO A 744 -3.65 -18.61 27.09
CA PRO A 744 -3.58 -17.85 28.35
C PRO A 744 -4.00 -18.74 29.53
N ILE A 745 -3.30 -18.65 30.68
CA ILE A 745 -3.76 -19.34 31.90
C ILE A 745 -5.08 -18.71 32.39
N ASN A 746 -6.00 -19.61 32.75
CA ASN A 746 -7.31 -19.45 33.41
C ASN A 746 -7.69 -18.06 33.97
N LYS A 747 -8.93 -17.62 33.68
CA LYS A 747 -9.58 -16.33 34.05
C LYS A 747 -9.80 -16.08 35.57
N ASN A 748 -9.17 -16.84 36.47
CA ASN A 748 -9.44 -16.83 37.92
C ASN A 748 -8.21 -16.50 38.79
N VAL A 749 -7.11 -15.99 38.22
CA VAL A 749 -5.93 -15.61 39.01
C VAL A 749 -6.02 -14.11 39.31
N GLU A 750 -6.20 -13.75 40.58
CA GLU A 750 -6.38 -12.36 41.05
C GLU A 750 -5.10 -11.50 40.91
N ASP A 751 -3.95 -12.12 40.64
CA ASP A 751 -2.68 -11.44 40.44
C ASP A 751 -2.29 -11.44 38.95
N ALA A 752 -2.32 -10.26 38.33
CA ALA A 752 -1.99 -10.05 36.90
C ALA A 752 -0.56 -10.50 36.51
N MET A 753 0.33 -10.73 37.48
CA MET A 753 1.68 -11.26 37.24
C MET A 753 1.73 -12.79 37.06
N ASP A 754 0.68 -13.52 37.42
CA ASP A 754 0.59 -14.99 37.31
C ASP A 754 -0.16 -15.46 36.05
N LEU A 755 -0.53 -14.55 35.14
CA LEU A 755 -1.03 -14.83 33.78
C LEU A 755 0.10 -15.33 32.84
N ILE A 756 1.01 -16.15 33.36
CA ILE A 756 2.05 -16.81 32.56
C ILE A 756 1.35 -17.81 31.65
N MET A 757 1.76 -17.93 30.38
CA MET A 757 1.23 -18.93 29.45
C MET A 757 1.38 -20.35 30.03
N ASP A 758 0.36 -21.20 29.90
CA ASP A 758 0.60 -22.62 30.07
C ASP A 758 1.42 -23.05 28.86
N ARG A 759 2.71 -23.32 29.08
CA ARG A 759 3.55 -24.01 28.10
C ARG A 759 3.13 -25.46 27.91
N GLN A 760 1.91 -25.87 28.27
CA GLN A 760 1.35 -27.13 27.79
C GLN A 760 1.34 -27.09 26.26
N ILE A 761 2.43 -27.67 25.75
CA ILE A 761 2.84 -27.79 24.38
C ILE A 761 1.64 -28.31 23.61
N ASP A 762 1.03 -27.44 22.82
CA ASP A 762 0.17 -27.88 21.76
C ASP A 762 1.00 -28.68 20.76
N ASP A 763 0.48 -29.85 20.38
CA ASP A 763 1.13 -30.80 19.50
C ASP A 763 1.00 -30.46 18.00
N ARG A 764 0.47 -29.29 17.64
CA ARG A 764 0.33 -28.85 16.25
C ARG A 764 1.60 -28.18 15.67
N PRO A 765 1.82 -28.27 14.34
CA PRO A 765 2.84 -27.49 13.63
C PRO A 765 2.73 -25.99 13.91
N SER A 766 3.83 -25.35 14.29
CA SER A 766 3.88 -23.93 14.64
C SER A 766 4.42 -23.05 13.51
N PHE A 767 5.14 -23.63 12.56
CA PHE A 767 5.73 -22.93 11.43
C PHE A 767 5.44 -23.66 10.12
N LEU A 768 5.14 -22.88 9.10
CA LEU A 768 5.12 -23.27 7.70
C LEU A 768 6.29 -22.58 6.99
N VAL A 769 7.00 -23.34 6.15
CA VAL A 769 8.00 -22.83 5.22
C VAL A 769 7.72 -23.42 3.85
N ARG A 770 7.41 -22.59 2.85
CA ARG A 770 7.30 -23.03 1.45
C ARG A 770 8.31 -22.29 0.60
N HIS A 771 9.18 -23.04 -0.06
CA HIS A 771 10.15 -22.51 -1.01
C HIS A 771 10.08 -23.36 -2.29
N LYS A 772 9.66 -22.73 -3.38
CA LYS A 772 9.42 -23.39 -4.68
C LYS A 772 8.50 -24.62 -4.50
N GLN A 773 9.00 -25.81 -4.86
CA GLN A 773 8.23 -27.06 -4.85
C GLN A 773 8.02 -27.68 -3.46
N TYR A 774 8.84 -27.33 -2.45
CA TYR A 774 8.81 -28.02 -1.15
C TYR A 774 8.17 -27.17 -0.07
N LYS A 775 7.30 -27.82 0.72
CA LYS A 775 6.59 -27.23 1.84
C LYS A 775 6.87 -28.03 3.10
N LEU A 776 7.39 -27.37 4.14
CA LEU A 776 7.69 -27.95 5.45
C LEU A 776 6.76 -27.33 6.50
N MET A 777 6.10 -28.19 7.26
CA MET A 777 5.34 -27.83 8.46
C MET A 777 6.06 -28.40 9.67
N MET A 778 6.46 -27.54 10.60
CA MET A 778 7.28 -27.94 11.74
C MET A 778 6.83 -27.34 13.05
N GLN A 779 7.15 -28.01 14.15
CA GLN A 779 6.85 -27.51 15.49
C GLN A 779 7.96 -26.62 16.04
N LYS A 780 7.58 -25.72 16.93
CA LYS A 780 8.49 -24.83 17.66
C LYS A 780 9.37 -25.57 18.68
N VAL A 781 8.78 -26.43 19.51
CA VAL A 781 9.44 -27.00 20.71
C VAL A 781 10.33 -28.20 20.38
N ALA A 782 11.58 -28.24 20.86
CA ALA A 782 12.51 -29.32 20.52
C ALA A 782 12.19 -30.67 21.18
N SER A 783 11.58 -30.65 22.37
CA SER A 783 11.32 -31.85 23.17
C SER A 783 10.08 -32.66 22.76
N THR A 784 9.27 -32.17 21.83
CA THR A 784 8.04 -32.85 21.38
C THR A 784 8.33 -34.10 20.54
N ASN A 785 7.54 -35.15 20.79
CA ASN A 785 7.57 -36.40 20.03
C ASN A 785 6.70 -36.38 18.77
N GLN A 786 6.09 -35.24 18.43
CA GLN A 786 5.23 -35.08 17.26
C GLN A 786 5.97 -34.82 15.95
N MET A 787 5.35 -35.30 14.88
CA MET A 787 5.95 -35.44 13.56
C MET A 787 6.00 -34.11 12.77
N ASP A 788 7.14 -33.79 12.17
CA ASP A 788 7.24 -32.72 11.16
C ASP A 788 6.75 -33.26 9.80
N MET A 789 6.13 -32.43 8.98
CA MET A 789 5.55 -32.85 7.70
C MET A 789 6.22 -32.11 6.54
N MET A 790 6.61 -32.82 5.49
CA MET A 790 7.14 -32.19 4.28
C MET A 790 6.50 -32.78 3.03
N PHE A 791 6.08 -31.91 2.12
CA PHE A 791 5.38 -32.28 0.88
C PHE A 791 6.12 -31.73 -0.35
N ASP A 792 6.08 -32.48 -1.45
CA ASP A 792 6.49 -32.04 -2.79
C ASP A 792 5.25 -31.57 -3.55
N ILE A 793 4.93 -30.29 -3.48
CA ILE A 793 3.65 -29.72 -3.94
C ILE A 793 3.45 -29.89 -5.45
N PHE A 794 4.51 -30.12 -6.22
CA PHE A 794 4.39 -30.35 -7.66
C PHE A 794 4.01 -31.79 -8.00
N LYS A 795 4.38 -32.76 -7.16
CA LYS A 795 4.01 -34.17 -7.33
C LYS A 795 2.79 -34.56 -6.51
N ASP A 796 2.65 -33.94 -5.36
CA ASP A 796 1.59 -34.15 -4.37
C ASP A 796 0.96 -32.78 -4.02
N PRO A 797 0.17 -32.19 -4.93
CA PRO A 797 -0.49 -30.91 -4.70
C PRO A 797 -1.60 -30.97 -3.64
N PHE A 798 -1.97 -32.17 -3.17
CA PHE A 798 -3.02 -32.40 -2.17
C PHE A 798 -2.46 -32.78 -0.79
N GLU A 799 -1.13 -32.74 -0.63
CA GLU A 799 -0.44 -32.93 0.65
C GLU A 799 -0.81 -34.24 1.37
N ILE A 800 -0.95 -35.32 0.59
CA ILE A 800 -1.32 -36.65 1.07
C ILE A 800 -0.07 -37.42 1.52
N ASP A 801 1.03 -37.33 0.77
CA ASP A 801 2.22 -38.16 0.93
C ASP A 801 3.29 -37.44 1.74
N ASN A 802 3.36 -37.73 3.04
CA ASN A 802 4.28 -37.05 3.93
C ASN A 802 5.70 -37.64 3.84
N LEU A 803 6.60 -36.90 3.20
CA LEU A 803 7.98 -37.34 2.91
C LEU A 803 8.85 -37.57 4.15
N LEU A 804 8.38 -37.17 5.34
CA LEU A 804 9.09 -37.35 6.62
C LEU A 804 8.47 -38.43 7.52
N SER A 805 7.47 -39.16 7.05
CA SER A 805 6.71 -40.14 7.86
C SER A 805 7.55 -41.28 8.43
N PRO A 806 7.46 -41.58 9.74
CA PRO A 806 8.19 -42.68 10.37
C PRO A 806 7.90 -44.05 9.74
N ASP A 807 6.70 -44.20 9.16
CA ASP A 807 6.26 -45.44 8.52
C ASP A 807 6.79 -45.57 7.08
N VAL A 808 7.35 -44.49 6.51
CA VAL A 808 7.97 -44.48 5.19
C VAL A 808 9.44 -44.85 5.33
N ALA A 809 9.88 -45.89 4.59
CA ALA A 809 11.29 -46.30 4.51
C ALA A 809 12.25 -45.19 4.02
N MET A 810 11.72 -44.04 3.60
CA MET A 810 12.41 -42.86 3.07
C MET A 810 13.00 -41.91 4.12
N VAL A 811 12.71 -42.07 5.42
CA VAL A 811 13.40 -41.30 6.49
C VAL A 811 14.90 -41.70 6.62
N GLN A 812 15.40 -42.56 5.72
CA GLN A 812 16.83 -42.87 5.53
C GLN A 812 17.44 -42.21 4.29
N ASP A 813 16.69 -41.44 3.50
CA ASP A 813 17.24 -40.72 2.33
C ASP A 813 17.85 -39.38 2.77
N ASP A 814 19.19 -39.33 2.74
CA ASP A 814 19.97 -38.13 3.03
C ASP A 814 19.56 -36.93 2.14
N THR A 815 19.01 -37.17 0.93
CA THR A 815 18.58 -36.09 0.02
C THR A 815 17.33 -35.38 0.53
N LEU A 816 16.33 -36.15 0.99
CA LEU A 816 15.08 -35.59 1.54
C LEU A 816 15.32 -34.88 2.86
N ILE A 817 16.16 -35.46 3.71
CA ILE A 817 16.56 -34.83 4.97
C ILE A 817 17.33 -33.52 4.72
N ALA A 818 18.19 -33.46 3.69
CA ALA A 818 18.88 -32.23 3.31
C ALA A 818 17.91 -31.13 2.84
N LYS A 819 16.82 -31.49 2.16
CA LYS A 819 15.74 -30.55 1.77
C LYS A 819 15.00 -29.99 2.98
N ALA A 820 14.62 -30.85 3.92
CA ALA A 820 13.97 -30.41 5.15
C ALA A 820 14.87 -29.46 5.97
N GLU A 821 16.17 -29.74 6.03
CA GLU A 821 17.13 -28.83 6.67
C GLU A 821 17.31 -27.52 5.94
N HIS A 822 17.30 -27.53 4.61
CA HIS A 822 17.33 -26.30 3.84
C HIS A 822 16.15 -25.39 4.23
N LEU A 823 14.92 -25.90 4.21
CA LEU A 823 13.73 -25.15 4.62
C LEU A 823 13.81 -24.66 6.07
N ARG A 824 14.29 -25.50 7.00
CA ARG A 824 14.55 -25.09 8.39
C ARG A 824 15.58 -23.96 8.48
N CYS A 825 16.62 -23.98 7.64
CA CYS A 825 17.60 -22.91 7.62
C CYS A 825 17.03 -21.62 7.04
N LEU A 826 16.15 -21.67 6.02
CA LEU A 826 15.43 -20.48 5.54
C LEU A 826 14.66 -19.83 6.68
N LEU A 827 13.94 -20.62 7.47
CA LEU A 827 13.20 -20.15 8.65
C LEU A 827 14.13 -19.47 9.66
N LEU A 828 15.27 -20.10 9.99
CA LEU A 828 16.23 -19.51 10.92
C LEU A 828 16.79 -18.18 10.41
N HIS A 829 17.17 -18.07 9.14
CA HIS A 829 17.69 -16.82 8.58
C HIS A 829 16.62 -15.72 8.56
N TRP A 830 15.36 -16.09 8.28
CA TRP A 830 14.25 -15.15 8.32
C TRP A 830 14.01 -14.63 9.75
N MET A 831 14.00 -15.51 10.75
CA MET A 831 13.87 -15.12 12.16
C MET A 831 15.04 -14.25 12.63
N GLU A 832 16.28 -14.62 12.27
CA GLU A 832 17.48 -13.87 12.62
C GLU A 832 17.54 -12.49 11.97
N ARG A 833 16.93 -12.34 10.78
CA ARG A 833 16.79 -11.03 10.11
C ARG A 833 15.86 -10.10 10.87
N LEU A 834 14.82 -10.65 11.51
CA LEU A 834 13.79 -9.87 12.20
C LEU A 834 14.18 -9.51 13.66
N ASP A 835 14.84 -10.40 14.40
CA ASP A 835 15.16 -10.21 15.84
C ASP A 835 16.62 -10.60 16.24
N GLY A 836 17.50 -10.80 15.26
CA GLY A 836 18.91 -11.14 15.51
C GLY A 836 19.15 -12.60 15.93
N GLU A 837 20.40 -12.93 16.31
CA GLU A 837 20.86 -14.33 16.43
C GLU A 837 20.41 -15.10 17.70
N SER A 838 19.77 -14.41 18.66
CA SER A 838 19.51 -14.93 20.01
C SER A 838 18.04 -15.11 20.38
N HIS A 839 17.11 -14.31 19.84
CA HIS A 839 15.68 -14.32 20.19
C HIS A 839 14.81 -14.12 18.94
N TYR A 840 13.51 -14.43 18.98
CA TYR A 840 12.57 -14.12 17.87
C TYR A 840 11.32 -13.31 18.28
N PHE A 841 10.96 -13.30 19.57
CA PHE A 841 10.53 -12.14 20.38
C PHE A 841 9.79 -12.66 21.61
N SER A 842 10.56 -13.08 22.63
CA SER A 842 10.13 -13.82 23.82
C SER A 842 9.16 -13.11 24.79
N ASP A 843 8.43 -13.94 25.54
CA ASP A 843 7.78 -13.63 26.84
C ASP A 843 8.81 -13.07 27.86
N PRO A 844 8.56 -11.90 28.49
CA PRO A 844 9.45 -11.29 29.47
C PRO A 844 9.59 -12.11 30.77
N THR A 845 8.76 -13.13 31.00
CA THR A 845 8.83 -13.99 32.20
C THR A 845 9.71 -15.24 32.05
N ALA A 846 10.48 -15.35 30.95
CA ALA A 846 11.43 -16.45 30.70
C ALA A 846 12.57 -16.62 31.76
N ASN A 847 12.51 -15.92 32.90
CA ASN A 847 13.32 -16.20 34.08
C ASN A 847 12.79 -17.35 34.97
N HIS A 848 11.67 -17.99 34.64
CA HIS A 848 11.20 -19.18 35.38
C HIS A 848 11.07 -20.41 34.47
N GLY A 849 12.19 -20.88 33.90
CA GLY A 849 12.21 -22.20 33.25
C GLY A 849 13.32 -22.52 32.23
N GLY A 850 14.25 -21.61 31.91
CA GLY A 850 15.48 -21.96 31.18
C GLY A 850 15.37 -22.30 29.69
N SER A 851 14.33 -21.87 28.96
CA SER A 851 14.32 -21.99 27.48
C SER A 851 15.05 -20.82 26.82
N ALA A 852 15.93 -21.10 25.86
CA ALA A 852 16.79 -20.11 25.22
C ALA A 852 16.12 -19.26 24.11
N GLY A 853 14.83 -19.47 23.81
CA GLY A 853 14.08 -18.78 22.74
C GLY A 853 13.77 -19.69 21.54
N ASP A 854 12.92 -19.24 20.61
CA ASP A 854 12.45 -20.05 19.47
C ASP A 854 13.58 -20.48 18.54
N ILE A 855 14.51 -19.57 18.22
CA ILE A 855 15.68 -19.86 17.39
C ILE A 855 16.50 -21.02 17.99
N PRO A 856 16.89 -21.00 19.28
CA PRO A 856 17.52 -22.17 19.92
C PRO A 856 16.68 -23.44 19.91
N GLU A 857 15.37 -23.39 20.13
CA GLU A 857 14.50 -24.58 20.07
C GLU A 857 14.49 -25.20 18.66
N ILE A 858 14.34 -24.37 17.62
CA ILE A 858 14.39 -24.81 16.20
C ILE A 858 15.78 -25.35 15.83
N ARG A 859 16.87 -24.76 16.36
CA ARG A 859 18.24 -25.29 16.20
C ARG A 859 18.42 -26.64 16.90
N ASN A 860 17.73 -26.87 18.01
CA ASN A 860 17.82 -28.09 18.82
C ASN A 860 16.85 -29.21 18.38
N ARG A 861 15.89 -28.94 17.48
CA ARG A 861 15.05 -29.99 16.87
C ARG A 861 15.91 -30.97 16.06
N GLN A 862 16.24 -32.10 16.68
CA GLN A 862 17.16 -33.12 16.12
C GLN A 862 16.47 -34.46 15.83
N ARG A 863 15.57 -34.49 14.84
CA ARG A 863 14.97 -35.76 14.40
C ARG A 863 15.83 -36.55 13.41
N TRP A 864 16.60 -35.87 12.55
CA TRP A 864 17.21 -36.52 11.40
C TRP A 864 18.74 -36.67 11.54
N LYS A 865 19.17 -37.36 12.61
CA LYS A 865 20.59 -37.48 13.05
C LYS A 865 21.56 -38.17 12.08
N GLN A 866 21.10 -38.65 10.92
CA GLN A 866 21.90 -39.47 10.02
C GLN A 866 22.89 -38.64 9.18
N ILE A 867 22.54 -37.41 8.80
CA ILE A 867 23.43 -36.58 7.98
C ILE A 867 24.44 -35.82 8.83
N GLY A 868 25.74 -36.06 8.60
CA GLY A 868 26.82 -35.30 9.22
C GLY A 868 26.97 -33.88 8.68
N PHE A 869 26.97 -33.73 7.35
CA PHE A 869 27.06 -32.47 6.60
C PHE A 869 26.10 -32.54 5.42
N TRP A 870 25.29 -31.52 5.22
CA TRP A 870 24.31 -31.45 4.13
C TRP A 870 24.47 -30.16 3.35
N VAL A 871 23.98 -30.18 2.11
CA VAL A 871 23.86 -29.03 1.23
C VAL A 871 22.46 -29.06 0.63
N SER A 872 21.82 -27.90 0.48
CA SER A 872 20.51 -27.79 -0.16
C SER A 872 20.53 -28.42 -1.54
N ASP A 873 19.39 -28.97 -1.97
CA ASP A 873 19.28 -29.84 -3.14
C ASP A 873 20.16 -29.39 -4.32
N SER A 874 20.90 -30.37 -4.81
CA SER A 874 21.90 -30.36 -5.87
C SER A 874 21.41 -29.98 -7.28
N SER A 875 20.24 -29.36 -7.40
CA SER A 875 19.78 -28.68 -8.60
C SER A 875 19.52 -27.22 -8.24
N ILE A 876 20.56 -26.40 -8.33
CA ILE A 876 20.40 -24.94 -8.23
C ILE A 876 19.54 -24.51 -9.42
N ASP A 877 18.24 -24.37 -9.22
CA ASP A 877 17.35 -23.73 -10.18
C ASP A 877 17.38 -22.23 -9.93
N PHE A 878 17.97 -21.51 -10.88
CA PHE A 878 18.57 -20.21 -10.66
C PHE A 878 17.69 -18.96 -10.37
N GLY A 879 16.45 -18.94 -9.85
CA GLY A 879 15.70 -17.66 -9.62
C GLY A 879 15.30 -16.84 -10.88
N ARG A 880 14.99 -15.55 -10.83
CA ARG A 880 14.66 -14.76 -12.06
C ARG A 880 15.92 -14.19 -12.73
N ILE A 881 15.89 -14.05 -14.06
CA ILE A 881 16.98 -13.44 -14.84
C ILE A 881 16.87 -11.91 -14.77
N SER A 882 17.97 -11.22 -14.44
CA SER A 882 18.09 -9.76 -14.55
C SER A 882 19.17 -9.36 -15.54
N TRP A 883 19.09 -8.15 -16.10
CA TRP A 883 20.13 -7.59 -16.96
C TRP A 883 20.91 -6.53 -16.17
N ASN A 884 22.22 -6.70 -15.99
CA ASN A 884 23.03 -5.75 -15.21
C ASN A 884 23.74 -4.67 -16.06
N GLY A 885 23.32 -4.49 -17.31
CA GLY A 885 23.97 -3.58 -18.26
C GLY A 885 25.02 -4.24 -19.17
N ASN A 886 25.58 -5.39 -18.77
CA ASN A 886 26.65 -6.07 -19.52
C ASN A 886 26.38 -7.57 -19.77
N ALA A 887 25.70 -8.23 -18.85
CA ALA A 887 25.34 -9.63 -18.92
C ALA A 887 23.98 -9.87 -18.25
N PHE A 888 23.32 -10.94 -18.68
CA PHE A 888 22.19 -11.49 -17.95
C PHE A 888 22.72 -12.24 -16.74
N VAL A 889 22.17 -11.92 -15.56
CA VAL A 889 22.59 -12.42 -14.27
C VAL A 889 21.45 -13.20 -13.62
N ARG A 890 21.74 -14.37 -13.06
CA ARG A 890 20.91 -15.04 -12.07
C ARG A 890 21.71 -15.16 -10.79
N HIS A 891 21.03 -15.01 -9.65
CA HIS A 891 21.61 -15.25 -8.35
C HIS A 891 20.84 -16.37 -7.66
N GLU A 892 21.57 -17.24 -6.97
CA GLU A 892 20.99 -18.24 -6.09
C GLU A 892 21.79 -18.40 -4.82
N HIS A 893 21.15 -18.97 -3.82
CA HIS A 893 21.78 -19.27 -2.55
C HIS A 893 21.94 -20.78 -2.39
N LEU A 894 23.18 -21.21 -2.15
CA LEU A 894 23.48 -22.56 -1.73
C LEU A 894 23.49 -22.60 -0.20
N TYR A 895 22.59 -23.36 0.38
CA TYR A 895 22.49 -23.56 1.82
C TYR A 895 23.24 -24.81 2.24
N MET A 896 23.85 -24.77 3.41
CA MET A 896 24.63 -25.89 3.93
C MET A 896 24.68 -25.85 5.45
N GLY A 897 24.85 -27.02 6.05
CA GLY A 897 24.86 -27.14 7.50
C GLY A 897 25.48 -28.43 8.00
N THR A 898 25.59 -28.52 9.32
CA THR A 898 26.21 -29.64 10.04
C THR A 898 25.40 -30.04 11.26
N ARG A 899 25.34 -31.34 11.54
CA ARG A 899 24.65 -31.88 12.72
C ARG A 899 25.58 -32.54 13.74
N LYS A 900 26.83 -32.85 13.40
CA LYS A 900 27.75 -33.48 14.37
C LYS A 900 28.26 -32.45 15.38
N GLU A 901 28.65 -32.88 16.57
CA GLU A 901 29.29 -32.05 17.63
C GLU A 901 30.60 -31.35 17.19
N GLN A 902 30.99 -31.47 15.91
CA GLN A 902 32.21 -30.93 15.35
C GLN A 902 31.88 -29.75 14.42
N SER A 903 32.54 -28.62 14.64
CA SER A 903 32.51 -27.49 13.72
C SER A 903 33.01 -27.91 12.34
N VAL A 904 32.36 -27.41 11.29
CA VAL A 904 32.75 -27.68 9.90
C VAL A 904 33.41 -26.44 9.34
N GLU A 905 34.56 -26.63 8.71
CA GLU A 905 35.24 -25.56 7.98
C GLU A 905 35.18 -25.88 6.49
N ILE A 906 34.59 -24.97 5.73
CA ILE A 906 34.61 -25.02 4.27
C ILE A 906 35.73 -24.07 3.88
N THR A 907 36.84 -24.66 3.45
CA THR A 907 38.08 -23.92 3.18
C THR A 907 38.15 -23.41 1.76
N ASP A 908 37.37 -24.02 0.85
CA ASP A 908 37.35 -23.64 -0.55
C ASP A 908 36.07 -24.10 -1.24
N ILE A 909 35.61 -23.31 -2.21
CA ILE A 909 34.47 -23.61 -3.09
C ILE A 909 34.90 -23.21 -4.50
N VAL A 910 35.04 -24.20 -5.37
CA VAL A 910 35.49 -24.02 -6.76
C VAL A 910 34.41 -24.51 -7.70
N ILE A 911 34.35 -23.95 -8.90
CA ILE A 911 33.46 -24.42 -9.96
C ILE A 911 34.34 -25.08 -11.03
N GLU A 912 34.07 -26.35 -11.31
CA GLU A 912 34.76 -27.14 -12.33
C GLU A 912 33.78 -27.43 -13.48
N GLY A 913 34.28 -27.58 -14.70
CA GLY A 913 33.46 -27.87 -15.89
C GLY A 913 33.78 -26.96 -17.07
N SER A 914 33.22 -27.27 -18.23
CA SER A 914 33.44 -26.50 -19.47
C SER A 914 32.78 -25.11 -19.43
N ASP A 915 31.77 -24.94 -18.58
CA ASP A 915 31.00 -23.70 -18.42
C ASP A 915 31.33 -22.94 -17.13
N ALA A 916 32.37 -23.32 -16.39
CA ALA A 916 32.71 -22.73 -15.09
C ALA A 916 32.97 -21.21 -15.15
N GLN A 917 33.44 -20.67 -16.29
CA GLN A 917 33.71 -19.23 -16.43
C GLN A 917 32.48 -18.32 -16.27
N TYR A 918 31.28 -18.86 -16.39
CA TYR A 918 30.04 -18.08 -16.28
C TYR A 918 29.54 -17.95 -14.85
N PHE A 919 30.20 -18.57 -13.88
CA PHE A 919 29.74 -18.60 -12.49
C PHE A 919 30.72 -17.90 -11.55
N GLN A 920 30.17 -17.24 -10.53
CA GLN A 920 30.90 -16.57 -9.46
C GLN A 920 30.31 -16.96 -8.10
N ILE A 921 31.16 -17.04 -7.08
CA ILE A 921 30.76 -17.34 -5.71
C ILE A 921 31.14 -16.16 -4.83
N SER A 922 30.21 -15.69 -3.99
CA SER A 922 30.42 -14.50 -3.17
C SER A 922 31.46 -14.71 -2.05
N ARG A 923 31.60 -15.94 -1.55
CA ARG A 923 32.55 -16.28 -0.47
C ARG A 923 32.89 -17.77 -0.46
N THR A 924 34.15 -18.10 -0.19
CA THR A 924 34.67 -19.49 -0.26
C THR A 924 35.24 -20.03 1.07
N ASN A 925 35.28 -19.22 2.14
CA ASN A 925 35.74 -19.60 3.47
C ASN A 925 34.65 -19.43 4.53
N LEU A 926 34.09 -20.54 5.00
CA LEU A 926 32.96 -20.57 5.93
C LEU A 926 33.28 -21.45 7.13
N LYS A 927 32.91 -20.98 8.32
CA LYS A 927 32.98 -21.75 9.56
C LYS A 927 31.57 -21.97 10.09
N LEU A 928 31.13 -23.21 10.02
CA LEU A 928 29.84 -23.63 10.54
C LEU A 928 30.02 -24.11 11.99
N ARG A 929 29.29 -23.47 12.90
CA ARG A 929 29.15 -23.96 14.27
C ARG A 929 28.26 -25.21 14.30
N HIS A 930 28.29 -25.93 15.42
CA HIS A 930 27.39 -27.05 15.65
C HIS A 930 25.92 -26.60 15.49
N ASN A 931 25.11 -27.39 14.77
CA ASN A 931 23.72 -27.09 14.41
C ASN A 931 23.53 -25.76 13.63
N GLY A 932 24.61 -25.24 13.05
CA GLY A 932 24.60 -24.01 12.27
C GLY A 932 24.26 -24.26 10.80
N CYS A 933 23.66 -23.23 10.20
CA CYS A 933 23.47 -23.11 8.76
C CYS A 933 24.38 -21.99 8.23
N ALA A 934 24.79 -22.08 6.97
CA ALA A 934 25.28 -20.94 6.22
C ALA A 934 24.71 -20.97 4.81
N ARG A 935 24.65 -19.79 4.20
CA ARG A 935 24.32 -19.61 2.79
C ARG A 935 25.49 -18.99 2.04
N VAL A 936 25.61 -19.34 0.77
CA VAL A 936 26.58 -18.75 -0.16
C VAL A 936 25.86 -18.34 -1.41
N ARG A 937 26.08 -17.10 -1.86
CA ARG A 937 25.52 -16.66 -3.14
C ARG A 937 26.37 -17.19 -4.28
N VAL A 938 25.70 -17.83 -5.22
CA VAL A 938 26.20 -18.18 -6.55
C VAL A 938 25.56 -17.22 -7.54
N SER A 939 26.39 -16.59 -8.36
CA SER A 939 25.92 -15.75 -9.47
C SER A 939 26.31 -16.39 -10.78
N PHE A 940 25.34 -16.59 -11.67
CA PHE A 940 25.58 -16.97 -13.06
C PHE A 940 25.45 -15.73 -13.95
N MET A 941 26.46 -15.47 -14.79
CA MET A 941 26.57 -14.27 -15.62
C MET A 941 26.94 -14.67 -17.04
N SER A 942 26.03 -14.43 -17.99
CA SER A 942 26.28 -14.76 -19.40
C SER A 942 25.52 -13.89 -20.41
N SER A 943 25.85 -14.03 -21.70
CA SER A 943 25.13 -13.39 -22.80
C SER A 943 23.85 -14.16 -23.16
N GLU A 944 22.86 -13.49 -23.75
CA GLU A 944 21.56 -14.11 -24.13
C GLU A 944 21.71 -15.37 -24.99
N ALA A 945 22.72 -15.42 -25.86
CA ALA A 945 22.95 -16.57 -26.74
C ALA A 945 23.36 -17.83 -25.95
N VAL A 946 24.18 -17.67 -24.90
CA VAL A 946 24.58 -18.77 -24.00
C VAL A 946 23.41 -19.18 -23.11
N TRP A 947 22.49 -18.27 -22.82
CA TRP A 947 21.23 -18.60 -22.13
C TRP A 947 20.29 -19.45 -22.98
N ARG A 948 20.14 -19.12 -24.27
CA ARG A 948 19.21 -19.81 -25.18
C ARG A 948 19.74 -21.17 -25.66
N ASP A 949 21.04 -21.42 -25.59
CA ASP A 949 21.68 -22.61 -26.15
C ASP A 949 22.32 -23.49 -25.04
N LYS A 950 21.63 -24.60 -24.73
CA LYS A 950 22.07 -25.84 -24.05
C LYS A 950 22.02 -25.93 -22.52
N SER A 951 21.89 -27.19 -22.08
CA SER A 951 22.25 -27.65 -20.75
C SER A 951 23.73 -27.35 -20.48
N LEU A 952 24.01 -26.55 -19.46
CA LEU A 952 25.38 -26.24 -19.05
C LEU A 952 26.05 -27.45 -18.38
N ASP A 953 27.35 -27.61 -18.61
CA ASP A 953 28.22 -28.61 -17.98
C ASP A 953 29.17 -27.92 -16.99
N ALA A 954 28.62 -27.60 -15.82
CA ALA A 954 29.36 -27.07 -14.67
C ALA A 954 28.99 -27.85 -13.40
N THR A 955 29.93 -27.95 -12.47
CA THR A 955 29.78 -28.65 -11.18
C THR A 955 30.50 -27.88 -10.10
N PHE A 956 29.84 -27.57 -8.99
CA PHE A 956 30.53 -27.09 -7.80
C PHE A 956 31.36 -28.21 -7.18
N VAL A 957 32.57 -27.86 -6.80
CA VAL A 957 33.45 -28.72 -6.01
C VAL A 957 33.81 -27.96 -4.74
N MET A 958 33.24 -28.39 -3.62
CA MET A 958 33.49 -27.81 -2.31
C MET A 958 34.48 -28.67 -1.52
N THR A 959 35.48 -28.04 -0.91
CA THR A 959 36.40 -28.73 -0.01
C THR A 959 35.94 -28.54 1.43
N VAL A 960 35.44 -29.62 2.03
CA VAL A 960 34.83 -29.63 3.37
C VAL A 960 35.77 -30.32 4.35
N LYS A 961 36.12 -29.62 5.43
CA LYS A 961 36.96 -30.14 6.52
C LYS A 961 36.11 -30.41 7.76
N LEU A 962 36.11 -31.67 8.17
CA LEU A 962 35.40 -32.22 9.33
C LEU A 962 36.42 -32.80 10.30
N GLY A 963 36.81 -32.03 11.33
CA GLY A 963 37.88 -32.42 12.25
C GLY A 963 39.23 -32.58 11.53
N ALA A 964 39.80 -33.79 11.57
CA ALA A 964 41.04 -34.14 10.85
C ALA A 964 40.81 -34.60 9.40
N SER A 965 39.56 -34.86 9.00
CA SER A 965 39.20 -35.38 7.68
C SER A 965 38.88 -34.25 6.72
N THR A 966 39.31 -34.38 5.46
CA THR A 966 38.96 -33.46 4.37
C THR A 966 38.31 -34.24 3.24
N THR A 967 37.13 -33.81 2.80
CA THR A 967 36.35 -34.45 1.73
C THR A 967 35.97 -33.40 0.69
N LYS A 968 36.00 -33.78 -0.59
CA LYS A 968 35.44 -32.95 -1.67
C LYS A 968 34.00 -33.38 -1.94
N GLN A 969 33.07 -32.42 -1.91
CA GLN A 969 31.68 -32.62 -2.32
C GLN A 969 31.47 -32.01 -3.70
N ARG A 970 30.83 -32.78 -4.60
CA ARG A 970 30.55 -32.36 -5.98
C ARG A 970 29.04 -32.18 -6.16
N ILE A 971 28.62 -31.01 -6.63
CA ILE A 971 27.22 -30.65 -6.80
C ILE A 971 27.00 -30.17 -8.24
N PRO A 972 26.21 -30.88 -9.07
CA PRO A 972 25.97 -30.46 -10.44
C PRO A 972 25.22 -29.13 -10.49
N LEU A 973 25.55 -28.30 -11.48
CA LEU A 973 24.80 -27.09 -11.81
C LEU A 973 23.80 -27.41 -12.92
N LYS A 974 22.52 -27.11 -12.71
CA LYS A 974 21.50 -27.22 -13.76
C LYS A 974 20.94 -25.84 -14.06
N VAL A 975 21.25 -25.28 -15.21
CA VAL A 975 20.50 -24.14 -15.74
C VAL A 975 19.30 -24.72 -16.51
N PRO A 976 18.06 -24.43 -16.10
CA PRO A 976 16.88 -24.85 -16.84
C PRO A 976 16.89 -24.26 -18.26
N GLN A 977 16.40 -25.03 -19.23
CA GLN A 977 15.98 -24.47 -20.51
C GLN A 977 14.69 -23.67 -20.25
N SER A 978 14.74 -22.34 -20.22
CA SER A 978 13.49 -21.58 -20.10
C SER A 978 12.79 -21.53 -21.46
N HIS A 979 11.49 -21.84 -21.48
CA HIS A 979 10.63 -21.66 -22.65
C HIS A 979 10.10 -20.22 -22.79
N SER A 980 10.34 -19.38 -21.78
CA SER A 980 9.97 -17.98 -21.73
C SER A 980 11.20 -17.14 -21.33
N VAL A 981 11.82 -16.50 -22.32
CA VAL A 981 12.55 -15.25 -22.06
C VAL A 981 11.45 -14.18 -22.03
N PRO A 982 11.41 -13.26 -21.03
CA PRO A 982 10.53 -12.10 -21.12
C PRO A 982 10.75 -11.46 -22.49
N ASN A 983 9.67 -11.15 -23.21
CA ASN A 983 9.76 -10.30 -24.39
C ASN A 983 10.26 -8.94 -23.91
N LEU A 984 11.57 -8.77 -23.79
CA LEU A 984 12.20 -7.47 -23.74
C LEU A 984 11.98 -6.92 -25.13
N ASP A 985 10.88 -6.19 -25.27
CA ASP A 985 10.59 -5.44 -26.48
C ASP A 985 11.84 -4.61 -26.80
N SER A 986 12.39 -4.82 -27.99
CA SER A 986 13.67 -4.28 -28.45
C SER A 986 13.73 -2.74 -28.45
N SER A 987 12.62 -2.09 -28.09
CA SER A 987 12.45 -0.65 -27.86
C SER A 987 13.08 -0.14 -26.55
N SER A 988 13.48 -1.03 -25.62
CA SER A 988 14.00 -0.65 -24.28
C SER A 988 15.52 -0.76 -24.10
N VAL A 989 16.28 -1.17 -25.13
CA VAL A 989 17.75 -1.12 -25.08
C VAL A 989 18.19 0.28 -25.50
N PRO A 990 18.95 1.04 -24.69
CA PRO A 990 19.49 2.34 -25.12
C PRO A 990 20.44 2.09 -26.29
N SER A 991 19.99 2.39 -27.50
CA SER A 991 20.86 2.35 -28.67
C SER A 991 21.96 3.39 -28.45
N LYS A 992 23.21 2.91 -28.33
CA LYS A 992 24.38 3.79 -28.33
C LYS A 992 24.37 4.57 -29.64
N GLU A 993 24.10 5.86 -29.57
CA GLU A 993 24.37 6.80 -30.65
C GLU A 993 25.83 6.59 -31.11
N LYS A 994 25.98 6.13 -32.36
CA LYS A 994 27.23 6.26 -33.09
C LYS A 994 27.11 7.51 -33.99
N PRO A 995 28.15 8.35 -34.04
CA PRO A 995 28.09 9.63 -34.72
C PRO A 995 27.98 9.44 -36.23
N SER A 996 27.27 10.38 -36.82
CA SER A 996 26.98 10.53 -38.24
C SER A 996 28.21 10.44 -39.15
N SER A 997 28.08 9.65 -40.21
CA SER A 997 28.89 9.80 -41.42
C SER A 997 28.00 9.72 -42.65
N VAL A 998 28.03 10.80 -43.41
CA VAL A 998 27.40 11.06 -44.71
C VAL A 998 28.07 10.19 -45.78
N GLU A 999 27.29 9.62 -46.72
CA GLU A 999 27.42 9.79 -48.19
C GLU A 999 26.71 8.70 -49.02
N GLU A 1000 25.91 9.20 -49.97
CA GLU A 1000 25.70 8.80 -51.37
C GLU A 1000 25.24 7.37 -51.78
N GLY A 1001 23.99 7.32 -52.28
CA GLY A 1001 23.73 7.15 -53.71
C GLY A 1001 23.61 5.72 -54.30
N SER A 1002 22.40 5.36 -54.73
CA SER A 1002 22.02 5.02 -56.13
C SER A 1002 21.01 3.87 -56.33
N GLN A 1003 19.92 4.24 -57.00
CA GLN A 1003 19.14 3.57 -58.06
C GLN A 1003 18.78 2.06 -58.02
N ALA A 1004 17.47 1.84 -57.91
CA ALA A 1004 16.52 1.32 -58.94
C ALA A 1004 16.41 -0.18 -59.30
N ASP A 1005 15.12 -0.55 -59.44
CA ASP A 1005 14.46 -1.60 -60.23
C ASP A 1005 14.45 -3.06 -59.74
N SER A 1006 13.30 -3.55 -59.28
CA SER A 1006 12.27 -4.17 -60.16
C SER A 1006 11.15 -4.87 -59.37
N ILE A 1007 9.96 -4.79 -59.96
CA ILE A 1007 8.65 -5.33 -59.53
C ILE A 1007 8.51 -6.78 -60.01
N VAL A 1008 7.90 -7.69 -59.21
CA VAL A 1008 6.72 -8.53 -59.55
C VAL A 1008 6.07 -9.04 -58.24
N ILE A 1009 4.76 -8.85 -58.14
CA ILE A 1009 3.82 -9.36 -57.13
C ILE A 1009 2.95 -10.44 -57.80
N ASP A 1010 2.62 -11.50 -57.06
CA ASP A 1010 1.39 -12.31 -57.14
C ASP A 1010 1.26 -12.99 -55.75
N GLY A 1011 0.14 -13.03 -55.03
CA GLY A 1011 -1.21 -12.49 -55.21
C GLY A 1011 -2.05 -12.81 -53.96
N GLU A 1012 -2.98 -11.90 -53.66
CA GLU A 1012 -4.33 -12.07 -53.05
C GLU A 1012 -4.45 -12.66 -51.61
N ALA A 1013 -5.34 -12.19 -50.72
CA ALA A 1013 -6.55 -11.40 -50.88
C ALA A 1013 -6.88 -10.53 -49.65
N THR A 1014 -7.52 -9.40 -49.95
CA THR A 1014 -7.93 -8.26 -49.13
C THR A 1014 -9.29 -8.41 -48.43
N ILE A 1015 -9.36 -7.86 -47.21
CA ILE A 1015 -10.56 -7.30 -46.54
C ILE A 1015 -11.01 -6.04 -47.32
N PRO A 1016 -12.30 -5.67 -47.42
CA PRO A 1016 -12.72 -4.37 -46.83
C PRO A 1016 -14.24 -4.26 -46.45
N THR A 1017 -14.56 -3.73 -45.26
CA THR A 1017 -15.15 -2.38 -44.96
C THR A 1017 -16.66 -2.17 -45.19
N ASP A 1018 -17.39 -2.01 -44.07
CA ASP A 1018 -17.93 -0.71 -43.59
C ASP A 1018 -19.34 -0.19 -44.01
N ILE A 1019 -19.94 0.52 -43.04
CA ILE A 1019 -21.02 1.54 -43.08
C ILE A 1019 -22.52 1.12 -42.91
N SER A 1020 -23.14 1.78 -41.93
CA SER A 1020 -24.52 1.80 -41.37
C SER A 1020 -25.56 2.53 -42.27
N PRO A 1021 -26.75 3.03 -41.82
CA PRO A 1021 -27.65 2.79 -40.65
C PRO A 1021 -29.15 2.62 -41.06
N PHE A 1022 -30.12 2.25 -40.18
CA PHE A 1022 -31.53 2.70 -40.32
C PHE A 1022 -32.40 2.56 -39.04
N ARG A 1023 -33.37 3.49 -38.96
CA ARG A 1023 -34.28 3.88 -37.87
C ARG A 1023 -35.45 2.92 -37.59
N GLY A 1024 -35.80 2.77 -36.31
CA GLY A 1024 -37.08 3.12 -35.65
C GLY A 1024 -38.44 2.66 -36.18
N GLY A 1025 -39.29 2.12 -35.28
CA GLY A 1025 -40.75 2.31 -35.30
C GLY A 1025 -41.65 1.11 -34.94
N ASP A 1026 -42.15 1.12 -33.70
CA ASP A 1026 -43.55 0.93 -33.28
C ASP A 1026 -44.35 -0.41 -33.40
N MET A 1027 -44.84 -0.80 -32.20
CA MET A 1027 -46.25 -1.13 -31.83
C MET A 1027 -46.79 -2.59 -31.77
N LEU A 1028 -47.24 -2.91 -30.54
CA LEU A 1028 -48.47 -3.62 -30.09
C LEU A 1028 -48.54 -5.16 -30.00
N ASP A 1029 -48.55 -5.62 -28.73
CA ASP A 1029 -49.64 -6.30 -28.01
C ASP A 1029 -50.08 -7.76 -28.32
N GLU A 1030 -50.48 -8.39 -27.21
CA GLU A 1030 -51.36 -9.54 -26.96
C GLU A 1030 -50.80 -10.97 -26.87
N SER A 1031 -50.90 -11.46 -25.62
CA SER A 1031 -51.56 -12.72 -25.20
C SER A 1031 -50.69 -13.92 -24.76
N ARG A 1032 -50.90 -14.27 -23.48
CA ARG A 1032 -50.65 -15.58 -22.85
C ARG A 1032 -51.35 -16.71 -23.60
N PRO A 1033 -50.90 -17.97 -23.38
CA PRO A 1033 -51.86 -18.92 -22.82
C PRO A 1033 -51.29 -19.84 -21.71
N GLU A 1034 -52.24 -20.46 -21.05
CA GLU A 1034 -52.23 -21.11 -19.75
C GLU A 1034 -51.77 -22.59 -19.75
N LEU A 1035 -51.45 -23.05 -18.54
CA LEU A 1035 -51.49 -24.41 -17.98
C LEU A 1035 -52.43 -25.43 -18.67
N PRO A 1036 -52.12 -26.72 -18.51
CA PRO A 1036 -53.15 -27.75 -18.33
C PRO A 1036 -53.06 -28.43 -16.95
N ALA A 1037 -54.22 -28.52 -16.29
CA ALA A 1037 -54.45 -29.19 -15.03
C ALA A 1037 -54.89 -30.67 -15.20
N ARG A 1038 -54.33 -31.52 -14.33
CA ARG A 1038 -54.90 -32.70 -13.62
C ARG A 1038 -56.01 -33.55 -14.27
N ILE A 1039 -55.78 -34.87 -14.28
CA ILE A 1039 -56.80 -35.90 -13.99
C ILE A 1039 -56.28 -36.90 -12.93
N ARG A 1040 -57.17 -37.29 -12.02
CA ARG A 1040 -56.99 -38.08 -10.78
C ARG A 1040 -57.24 -39.59 -10.97
N SER A 1041 -56.61 -40.36 -10.05
CA SER A 1041 -57.07 -41.62 -9.37
C SER A 1041 -57.08 -42.92 -10.20
N ALA A 1042 -56.81 -44.13 -9.70
CA ALA A 1042 -56.72 -44.65 -8.32
C ALA A 1042 -55.95 -46.01 -8.21
N ASN A 1043 -55.34 -46.23 -7.04
CA ASN A 1043 -55.30 -47.42 -6.17
C ASN A 1043 -54.44 -48.70 -6.40
N ASN A 1044 -53.82 -49.08 -5.26
CA ASN A 1044 -53.44 -50.40 -4.69
C ASN A 1044 -52.07 -51.00 -5.10
N THR A 1045 -51.18 -51.49 -4.22
CA THR A 1045 -51.25 -51.90 -2.79
C THR A 1045 -49.85 -52.22 -2.19
N LYS A 1046 -49.70 -51.99 -0.87
CA LYS A 1046 -48.95 -52.73 0.19
C LYS A 1046 -47.45 -52.45 0.52
N ASP A 1047 -47.28 -51.74 1.65
CA ASP A 1047 -46.63 -52.09 2.95
C ASP A 1047 -45.26 -52.80 2.98
N ASN A 1048 -44.16 -52.17 3.45
CA ASN A 1048 -43.67 -51.96 4.85
C ASN A 1048 -42.77 -53.13 5.36
N PRO A 1049 -41.82 -52.95 6.31
CA PRO A 1049 -41.51 -51.79 7.16
C PRO A 1049 -40.20 -51.05 6.90
#